data_AF-A0A8H7BI36-F1
#
_entry.id   AF-A0A8H7BI36-F1
#
_cell.length_a   1.000
_cell.length_b   1.000
_cell.length_c   1.000
_cell.angle_alpha   90.00
_cell.angle_beta   90.00
_cell.angle_gamma   90.00
#
_symmetry.space_group_name_H-M   'P 1'
#
loop_
_entity.id
_entity.type
_entity.pdbx_description
1 polymer ?
#
loop_
_entity_poly.entity_id
_entity_poly.type
_entity_poly.pdbx_seq_one_letter_code
_entity_poly.pdbx_strand_id
1 'polypeptide(L)'
;MPSELEELVEFLHHGNTQIRQTAAEHLVGYSQANPSLWKRNQLEPIRDLKLLVKDYAPIAKNALTILINVSADAEVQKALAKDDEFLETLLSRITNSKEPNANEIAMLLANMAKEDSLQRVLELKRDIPKELSKSTWAMDQLMDCFVKGAEGAYNKHADFDYLSYFFADLAKFPKGREYLTTPQEHDDNVIPITKIQVFTDHVSHIRRLGVASTIKNVAFHVPAHPVLLSNLSSDPNLPPPSIGANLLPYILLPLMGPEEYADDDTEGMLDELQLLEPDKEREKDNEIIKTHLETLLLLSTTKESREVLRRVKVYPIVRECHMHVDDEGVQEACDRVVQVIMRKEEGEEEDIPDMASAGGSGKLMGLENAEDDEDEKIVDIMLTNDIEDGGGCRTVLANREGAARTATSRPAEHPSRDEAEQSEGIEEKEQGKQSIWKRAYTTLTWTPPNCRWDPDKPPHFSMSMNVLFAFAAGFTVANLYYNHPILNLLAIDFGVRYEQVAQIPTVMQAGYAAGLLFLCPLGDLLPRRPFVCGLVGFTATLWLGLCLTSDLGTFTAISFIVAVTTVTPQLMLPLVGDLAPPSRRAAALSIVVSGLMLGVLVARVLSGTISNFVTWRAVYWMAFAIQYIIFVLLWLFMPDYPATNPGMNYFRILLDIVKMLFRHPVLVQACLAGLFCSAPFTSFWTTLTFLLADDPYNYSSLTIGLFGLIGIAGMLISPIYARTVTDRFVPHFSVLFGLTCSLLGICLGTYTGTFTVAGPVLQALLMDFGNQTAQIANRSSIYSVEPKRRNGVNTAFMVATFCGQLIGTAAGNHIYAAAGWVGSGSASVGFISAAILVIVARGPWEEKWVGWRGGWSMIKKDKDSADGKTADKAMHGPNVPRDEEVGVGANEKVLQEVAAEQEHESPLRSENGSEENSKEDRIEDKKV
;
A
#
# COMPACT_ATOMS: atom_id res chain seq x y z
N MET A 1 -14.81 1.95 -39.35
CA MET A 1 -14.19 3.28 -39.58
C MET A 1 -13.01 3.35 -38.62
N PRO A 2 -11.95 4.09 -38.94
CA PRO A 2 -10.99 4.52 -37.93
C PRO A 2 -11.72 5.27 -36.81
N SER A 3 -11.15 5.33 -35.62
CA SER A 3 -11.55 6.35 -34.64
C SER A 3 -10.95 7.71 -35.03
N GLU A 4 -11.57 8.82 -34.65
CA GLU A 4 -11.11 10.17 -35.02
C GLU A 4 -9.65 10.44 -34.58
N LEU A 5 -9.20 9.79 -33.52
CA LEU A 5 -7.82 9.83 -33.02
C LEU A 5 -6.81 9.11 -33.93
N GLU A 6 -7.25 8.15 -34.75
CA GLU A 6 -6.39 7.40 -35.66
C GLU A 6 -6.05 8.24 -36.90
N GLU A 7 -7.06 8.89 -37.48
CA GLU A 7 -6.88 9.87 -38.56
C GLU A 7 -6.06 11.08 -38.06
N LEU A 8 -6.25 11.49 -36.79
CA LEU A 8 -5.46 12.55 -36.17
C LEU A 8 -3.96 12.21 -36.04
N VAL A 9 -3.62 10.93 -35.84
CA VAL A 9 -2.22 10.47 -35.75
C VAL A 9 -1.52 10.45 -37.11
N GLU A 10 -2.23 10.16 -38.20
CA GLU A 10 -1.66 10.24 -39.56
C GLU A 10 -1.22 11.66 -39.93
N PHE A 11 -1.76 12.70 -39.28
CA PHE A 11 -1.30 14.08 -39.47
C PHE A 11 0.05 14.41 -38.81
N LEU A 12 0.64 13.52 -38.00
CA LEU A 12 1.96 13.76 -37.39
C LEU A 12 3.08 13.87 -38.43
N HIS A 13 3.08 13.04 -39.48
CA HIS A 13 4.06 13.13 -40.58
C HIS A 13 3.64 14.07 -41.73
N HIS A 14 2.57 14.86 -41.56
CA HIS A 14 2.05 15.70 -42.63
C HIS A 14 3.01 16.84 -43.03
N GLY A 15 3.15 17.10 -44.33
CA GLY A 15 4.14 18.07 -44.84
C GLY A 15 3.96 19.52 -44.36
N ASN A 16 2.73 19.96 -44.08
CA ASN A 16 2.46 21.30 -43.53
C ASN A 16 2.69 21.33 -42.01
N THR A 17 3.66 22.13 -41.58
CA THR A 17 4.03 22.41 -40.19
C THR A 17 2.86 22.81 -39.28
N GLN A 18 1.91 23.62 -39.76
CA GLN A 18 0.75 24.02 -38.95
C GLN A 18 -0.15 22.83 -38.60
N ILE A 19 -0.34 21.89 -39.55
CA ILE A 19 -1.14 20.68 -39.34
C ILE A 19 -0.45 19.75 -38.34
N ARG A 20 0.89 19.60 -38.42
CA ARG A 20 1.67 18.86 -37.42
C ARG A 20 1.56 19.47 -36.02
N GLN A 21 1.57 20.80 -35.89
CA GLN A 21 1.40 21.47 -34.60
C GLN A 21 0.03 21.13 -33.99
N THR A 22 -1.06 21.37 -34.72
CA THR A 22 -2.42 21.11 -34.24
C THR A 22 -2.65 19.63 -33.93
N ALA A 23 -2.11 18.72 -34.74
CA ALA A 23 -2.17 17.27 -34.47
C ALA A 23 -1.46 16.92 -33.16
N ALA A 24 -0.19 17.32 -33.00
CA ALA A 24 0.58 17.04 -31.78
C ALA A 24 -0.06 17.68 -30.53
N GLU A 25 -0.56 18.91 -30.64
CA GLU A 25 -1.22 19.65 -29.55
C GLU A 25 -2.48 18.95 -29.04
N HIS A 26 -3.37 18.50 -29.94
CA HIS A 26 -4.54 17.71 -29.55
C HIS A 26 -4.17 16.32 -29.01
N LEU A 27 -3.11 15.68 -29.55
CA LEU A 27 -2.72 14.33 -29.17
C LEU A 27 -2.02 14.21 -27.80
N VAL A 28 -1.41 15.30 -27.29
CA VAL A 28 -0.83 15.33 -25.93
C VAL A 28 -1.82 14.83 -24.88
N GLY A 29 -3.07 15.28 -24.92
CA GLY A 29 -4.11 14.90 -23.95
C GLY A 29 -4.53 13.42 -24.01
N TYR A 30 -4.29 12.73 -25.13
CA TYR A 30 -4.64 11.32 -25.31
C TYR A 30 -3.46 10.35 -25.12
N SER A 31 -2.25 10.89 -24.94
CA SER A 31 -1.00 10.11 -24.81
C SER A 31 -1.07 9.03 -23.72
N GLN A 32 -1.53 9.39 -22.51
CA GLN A 32 -1.74 8.44 -21.40
C GLN A 32 -3.04 7.63 -21.51
N ALA A 33 -4.09 8.21 -22.12
CA ALA A 33 -5.43 7.63 -22.12
C ALA A 33 -5.61 6.44 -23.09
N ASN A 34 -4.87 6.42 -24.20
CA ASN A 34 -5.01 5.40 -25.26
C ASN A 34 -3.67 4.73 -25.64
N PRO A 35 -3.05 3.90 -24.79
CA PRO A 35 -1.75 3.27 -25.08
C PRO A 35 -1.70 2.47 -26.40
N SER A 36 -2.81 1.86 -26.80
CA SER A 36 -2.92 1.08 -28.06
C SER A 36 -2.83 1.92 -29.34
N LEU A 37 -3.07 3.24 -29.26
CA LEU A 37 -2.96 4.15 -30.41
C LEU A 37 -1.51 4.22 -30.91
N TRP A 38 -0.57 4.31 -29.98
CA TRP A 38 0.86 4.52 -30.22
C TRP A 38 1.59 3.28 -30.74
N LYS A 39 0.98 2.09 -30.57
CA LYS A 39 1.50 0.80 -31.04
C LYS A 39 1.09 0.43 -32.48
N ARG A 40 0.27 1.26 -33.14
CA ARG A 40 -0.16 1.00 -34.53
C ARG A 40 1.02 0.90 -35.49
N ASN A 41 0.83 0.13 -36.56
CA ASN A 41 1.73 0.02 -37.70
C ASN A 41 3.21 -0.21 -37.32
N GLN A 42 3.46 -1.04 -36.30
CA GLN A 42 4.80 -1.33 -35.76
C GLN A 42 5.49 -0.10 -35.15
N LEU A 43 4.77 0.65 -34.30
CA LEU A 43 5.24 1.88 -33.65
C LEU A 43 5.50 3.03 -34.64
N GLU A 44 4.77 3.09 -35.76
CA GLU A 44 4.84 4.21 -36.72
C GLU A 44 4.62 5.58 -36.06
N PRO A 45 3.64 5.78 -35.15
CA PRO A 45 3.48 7.06 -34.47
C PRO A 45 4.70 7.45 -33.62
N ILE A 46 5.43 6.48 -33.07
CA ILE A 46 6.68 6.72 -32.32
C ILE A 46 7.81 7.15 -33.27
N ARG A 47 7.86 6.60 -34.50
CA ARG A 47 8.84 7.01 -35.52
C ARG A 47 8.58 8.45 -35.95
N ASP A 48 7.32 8.81 -36.17
CA ASP A 48 6.93 10.18 -36.49
C ASP A 48 7.29 11.13 -35.35
N LEU A 49 6.91 10.82 -34.10
CA LEU A 49 7.26 11.63 -32.93
C LEU A 49 8.78 11.83 -32.77
N LYS A 50 9.60 10.80 -33.01
CA LYS A 50 11.08 10.91 -33.00
C LYS A 50 11.59 11.92 -34.03
N LEU A 51 10.97 11.99 -35.21
CA LEU A 51 11.28 13.01 -36.22
C LEU A 51 10.76 14.40 -35.81
N LEU A 52 9.58 14.49 -35.18
CA LEU A 52 9.00 15.75 -34.69
C LEU A 52 9.79 16.38 -33.54
N VAL A 53 10.59 15.62 -32.80
CA VAL A 53 11.59 16.20 -31.90
C VAL A 53 12.53 17.14 -32.69
N LYS A 54 12.92 16.84 -33.93
CA LYS A 54 13.82 17.69 -34.75
C LYS A 54 13.13 18.95 -35.33
N ASP A 55 11.83 19.14 -35.11
CA ASP A 55 11.05 20.28 -35.60
C ASP A 55 11.16 21.51 -34.65
N TYR A 56 10.54 22.63 -35.00
CA TYR A 56 10.59 23.86 -34.17
C TYR A 56 9.95 23.68 -32.78
N ALA A 57 10.41 24.49 -31.82
CA ALA A 57 10.30 24.22 -30.39
C ALA A 57 8.89 23.83 -29.85
N PRO A 58 7.76 24.44 -30.24
CA PRO A 58 6.43 24.01 -29.77
C PRO A 58 6.03 22.61 -30.23
N ILE A 59 6.39 22.20 -31.45
CA ILE A 59 6.17 20.81 -31.92
C ILE A 59 7.10 19.87 -31.15
N ALA A 60 8.38 20.23 -31.02
CA ALA A 60 9.33 19.42 -30.25
C ALA A 60 8.86 19.22 -28.80
N LYS A 61 8.31 20.25 -28.14
CA LYS A 61 7.73 20.16 -26.80
C LYS A 61 6.59 19.14 -26.73
N ASN A 62 5.58 19.28 -27.60
CA ASN A 62 4.44 18.37 -27.64
C ASN A 62 4.87 16.93 -27.97
N ALA A 63 5.80 16.75 -28.91
CA ALA A 63 6.35 15.45 -29.26
C ALA A 63 7.10 14.80 -28.09
N LEU A 64 7.97 15.55 -27.40
CA LEU A 64 8.66 15.09 -26.19
C LEU A 64 7.66 14.76 -25.07
N THR A 65 6.65 15.60 -24.82
CA THR A 65 5.61 15.33 -23.81
C THR A 65 4.85 14.04 -24.10
N ILE A 66 4.48 13.77 -25.36
CA ILE A 66 3.86 12.50 -25.75
C ILE A 66 4.84 11.36 -25.51
N LEU A 67 6.09 11.46 -25.99
CA LEU A 67 7.12 10.43 -25.84
C LEU A 67 7.41 10.08 -24.37
N ILE A 68 7.48 11.08 -23.47
CA ILE A 68 7.61 10.86 -22.02
C ILE A 68 6.43 10.02 -21.51
N ASN A 69 5.20 10.42 -21.84
CA ASN A 69 3.99 9.71 -21.39
C ASN A 69 3.89 8.27 -21.93
N VAL A 70 4.28 8.02 -23.17
CA VAL A 70 4.21 6.67 -23.77
C VAL A 70 5.43 5.79 -23.45
N SER A 71 6.55 6.38 -23.03
CA SER A 71 7.76 5.66 -22.60
C SER A 71 7.60 4.88 -21.28
N ALA A 72 6.44 4.97 -20.63
CA ALA A 72 6.04 4.06 -19.55
C ALA A 72 5.73 2.63 -20.05
N ASP A 73 5.54 2.43 -21.36
CA ASP A 73 5.40 1.10 -21.96
C ASP A 73 6.77 0.57 -22.44
N ALA A 74 7.14 -0.62 -21.96
CA ALA A 74 8.45 -1.24 -22.21
C ALA A 74 8.76 -1.50 -23.71
N GLU A 75 7.76 -1.66 -24.58
CA GLU A 75 7.97 -1.84 -26.02
C GLU A 75 8.35 -0.51 -26.69
N VAL A 76 7.67 0.58 -26.28
CA VAL A 76 7.98 1.95 -26.73
C VAL A 76 9.35 2.36 -26.20
N GLN A 77 9.58 2.20 -24.90
CA GLN A 77 10.85 2.47 -24.22
C GLN A 77 12.03 1.79 -24.91
N LYS A 78 11.92 0.48 -25.20
CA LYS A 78 12.91 -0.31 -25.95
C LYS A 78 13.13 0.19 -27.38
N ALA A 79 12.09 0.68 -28.06
CA ALA A 79 12.17 1.23 -29.42
C ALA A 79 12.73 2.68 -29.47
N LEU A 80 12.74 3.40 -28.34
CA LEU A 80 13.45 4.67 -28.18
C LEU A 80 14.91 4.42 -27.77
N ALA A 81 15.15 3.63 -26.73
CA ALA A 81 16.48 3.37 -26.19
C ALA A 81 17.43 2.70 -27.19
N LYS A 82 16.93 1.89 -28.14
CA LYS A 82 17.75 1.22 -29.17
C LYS A 82 18.01 2.04 -30.45
N ASP A 83 17.53 3.28 -30.54
CA ASP A 83 17.72 4.12 -31.71
C ASP A 83 18.91 5.08 -31.49
N ASP A 84 20.04 4.79 -32.14
CA ASP A 84 21.26 5.59 -32.02
C ASP A 84 21.14 6.98 -32.66
N GLU A 85 20.38 7.14 -33.76
CA GLU A 85 20.18 8.45 -34.40
C GLU A 85 19.30 9.35 -33.51
N PHE A 86 18.29 8.76 -32.87
CA PHE A 86 17.44 9.47 -31.93
C PHE A 86 18.18 9.80 -30.62
N LEU A 87 18.98 8.87 -30.09
CA LEU A 87 19.80 9.12 -28.91
C LEU A 87 20.80 10.26 -29.17
N GLU A 88 21.52 10.24 -30.30
CA GLU A 88 22.42 11.32 -30.71
C GLU A 88 21.68 12.65 -30.89
N THR A 89 20.44 12.61 -31.38
CA THR A 89 19.56 13.81 -31.48
C THR A 89 19.21 14.39 -30.11
N LEU A 90 18.81 13.57 -29.15
CA LEU A 90 18.51 14.02 -27.78
C LEU A 90 19.76 14.58 -27.10
N LEU A 91 20.86 13.81 -27.15
CA LEU A 91 22.14 14.20 -26.57
C LEU A 91 22.71 15.46 -27.22
N SER A 92 22.51 15.70 -28.52
CA SER A 92 22.98 16.94 -29.18
C SER A 92 22.17 18.18 -28.77
N ARG A 93 20.95 18.01 -28.25
CA ARG A 93 20.06 19.11 -27.90
C ARG A 93 20.05 19.43 -26.41
N ILE A 94 20.19 18.43 -25.54
CA ILE A 94 20.35 18.69 -24.10
C ILE A 94 21.65 19.47 -23.82
N THR A 95 22.73 19.19 -24.57
CA THR A 95 24.02 19.91 -24.48
C THR A 95 24.04 21.27 -25.21
N ASN A 96 22.90 21.93 -25.37
CA ASN A 96 22.77 23.23 -26.04
C ASN A 96 22.16 24.27 -25.08
N SER A 97 22.93 25.30 -24.73
CA SER A 97 22.54 26.41 -23.85
C SER A 97 21.31 27.22 -24.30
N LYS A 98 20.81 26.97 -25.52
CA LYS A 98 19.65 27.64 -26.14
C LYS A 98 18.49 26.70 -26.45
N GLU A 99 18.53 25.43 -26.02
CA GLU A 99 17.41 24.50 -26.22
C GLU A 99 16.30 24.76 -25.19
N PRO A 100 15.09 25.20 -25.60
CA PRO A 100 14.02 25.50 -24.65
C PRO A 100 13.32 24.26 -24.06
N ASN A 101 13.58 23.05 -24.59
CA ASN A 101 12.96 21.80 -24.13
C ASN A 101 13.97 20.83 -23.48
N ALA A 102 15.10 21.35 -22.97
CA ALA A 102 16.18 20.49 -22.45
C ALA A 102 15.76 19.73 -21.17
N ASN A 103 14.81 20.25 -20.38
CA ASN A 103 14.20 19.53 -19.27
C ASN A 103 13.33 18.35 -19.75
N GLU A 104 12.50 18.52 -20.77
CA GLU A 104 11.74 17.41 -21.36
C GLU A 104 12.65 16.35 -21.99
N ILE A 105 13.80 16.75 -22.55
CA ILE A 105 14.82 15.79 -23.00
C ILE A 105 15.43 15.03 -21.80
N ALA A 106 15.73 15.70 -20.69
CA ALA A 106 16.20 15.05 -19.47
C ALA A 106 15.18 14.03 -18.90
N MET A 107 13.89 14.41 -18.86
CA MET A 107 12.79 13.52 -18.48
C MET A 107 12.70 12.27 -19.38
N LEU A 108 12.84 12.46 -20.70
CA LEU A 108 12.78 11.35 -21.65
C LEU A 108 14.01 10.43 -21.54
N LEU A 109 15.21 11.01 -21.36
CA LEU A 109 16.44 10.24 -21.13
C LEU A 109 16.36 9.41 -19.84
N ALA A 110 15.83 9.96 -18.74
CA ALA A 110 15.61 9.22 -17.50
C ALA A 110 14.65 8.04 -17.70
N ASN A 111 13.56 8.19 -18.46
CA ASN A 111 12.69 7.06 -18.80
C ASN A 111 13.35 6.04 -19.74
N MET A 112 14.25 6.47 -20.64
CA MET A 112 15.02 5.56 -21.50
C MET A 112 16.09 4.78 -20.73
N ALA A 113 16.66 5.33 -19.65
CA ALA A 113 17.75 4.73 -18.87
C ALA A 113 17.41 3.37 -18.22
N LYS A 114 16.11 3.11 -18.02
CA LYS A 114 15.57 1.87 -17.43
C LYS A 114 15.68 0.65 -18.36
N GLU A 115 15.88 0.83 -19.67
CA GLU A 115 16.16 -0.26 -20.60
C GLU A 115 17.68 -0.48 -20.68
N ASP A 116 18.13 -1.68 -20.27
CA ASP A 116 19.51 -2.18 -20.25
C ASP A 116 20.39 -1.68 -21.42
N SER A 117 19.86 -1.69 -22.65
CA SER A 117 20.59 -1.27 -23.85
C SER A 117 21.11 0.17 -23.83
N LEU A 118 20.59 1.07 -22.99
CA LEU A 118 21.08 2.45 -22.90
C LEU A 118 22.44 2.57 -22.18
N GLN A 119 22.90 1.53 -21.46
CA GLN A 119 24.24 1.52 -20.83
C GLN A 119 25.39 1.83 -21.80
N ARG A 120 25.20 1.63 -23.12
CA ARG A 120 26.16 2.05 -24.15
C ARG A 120 26.47 3.56 -24.15
N VAL A 121 25.66 4.40 -23.51
CA VAL A 121 25.93 5.83 -23.29
C VAL A 121 27.20 6.08 -22.45
N LEU A 122 27.57 5.14 -21.57
CA LEU A 122 28.82 5.17 -20.79
C LEU A 122 30.05 5.06 -21.71
N GLU A 123 29.92 4.33 -22.82
CA GLU A 123 31.00 4.06 -23.78
C GLU A 123 30.92 4.94 -25.04
N LEU A 124 29.88 5.78 -25.16
CA LEU A 124 29.58 6.56 -26.36
C LEU A 124 30.47 7.81 -26.48
N LYS A 125 31.11 7.96 -27.65
CA LYS A 125 31.90 9.15 -28.02
C LYS A 125 31.25 9.96 -29.12
N ARG A 126 31.41 11.28 -29.04
CA ARG A 126 30.75 12.30 -29.86
C ARG A 126 31.50 13.63 -29.83
N ASP A 127 31.03 14.59 -30.64
CA ASP A 127 31.57 15.95 -30.69
C ASP A 127 31.44 16.68 -29.33
N ILE A 128 32.36 17.63 -29.10
CA ILE A 128 32.45 18.38 -27.84
C ILE A 128 31.48 19.58 -27.87
N PRO A 129 30.48 19.66 -26.97
CA PRO A 129 29.57 20.79 -26.88
C PRO A 129 30.31 22.02 -26.34
N LYS A 130 30.44 23.03 -27.20
CA LYS A 130 31.06 24.32 -26.88
C LYS A 130 30.36 24.94 -25.66
N GLU A 131 31.15 25.67 -24.87
CA GLU A 131 30.72 26.35 -23.63
C GLU A 131 30.33 25.42 -22.46
N LEU A 132 29.96 24.14 -22.71
CA LEU A 132 29.58 23.17 -21.68
C LEU A 132 30.76 22.32 -21.16
N SER A 133 31.37 21.55 -22.07
CA SER A 133 32.27 20.45 -21.72
C SER A 133 33.61 20.52 -22.45
N LYS A 134 34.59 19.76 -21.94
CA LYS A 134 35.84 19.44 -22.63
C LYS A 134 35.87 17.99 -23.14
N SER A 135 34.95 17.14 -22.70
CA SER A 135 34.99 15.71 -22.98
C SER A 135 34.30 15.32 -24.28
N THR A 136 34.79 14.24 -24.88
CA THR A 136 34.16 13.56 -26.03
C THR A 136 33.18 12.46 -25.61
N TRP A 137 33.13 12.06 -24.33
CA TRP A 137 32.22 11.04 -23.86
C TRP A 137 30.84 11.62 -23.56
N ALA A 138 29.77 10.93 -23.97
CA ALA A 138 28.39 11.40 -23.76
C ALA A 138 28.03 11.48 -22.26
N MET A 139 28.51 10.55 -21.44
CA MET A 139 28.24 10.52 -20.00
C MET A 139 28.83 11.75 -19.26
N ASP A 140 30.06 12.16 -19.59
CA ASP A 140 30.66 13.37 -19.02
C ASP A 140 29.91 14.63 -19.43
N GLN A 141 29.39 14.69 -20.67
CA GLN A 141 28.61 15.83 -21.16
C GLN A 141 27.25 15.93 -20.45
N LEU A 142 26.61 14.80 -20.13
CA LEU A 142 25.40 14.76 -19.29
C LEU A 142 25.69 15.12 -17.83
N MET A 143 26.83 14.66 -17.29
CA MET A 143 27.30 15.06 -15.97
C MET A 143 27.56 16.57 -15.91
N ASP A 144 28.19 17.14 -16.93
CA ASP A 144 28.38 18.58 -17.08
C ASP A 144 27.05 19.35 -17.19
N CYS A 145 26.06 18.83 -17.94
CA CYS A 145 24.70 19.40 -17.95
C CYS A 145 24.09 19.43 -16.55
N PHE A 146 24.21 18.34 -15.77
CA PHE A 146 23.65 18.27 -14.43
C PHE A 146 24.37 19.19 -13.44
N VAL A 147 25.70 19.21 -13.44
CA VAL A 147 26.51 19.98 -12.49
C VAL A 147 26.50 21.48 -12.81
N LYS A 148 26.70 21.86 -14.08
CA LYS A 148 26.80 23.27 -14.51
C LYS A 148 25.46 23.89 -14.89
N GLY A 149 24.43 23.07 -15.09
CA GLY A 149 23.07 23.51 -15.44
C GLY A 149 22.13 23.72 -14.27
N ALA A 150 22.54 23.40 -13.04
CA ALA A 150 21.78 23.71 -11.84
C ALA A 150 21.34 25.18 -11.80
N GLU A 151 20.13 25.42 -11.29
CA GLU A 151 19.50 26.76 -11.19
C GLU A 151 19.43 27.55 -12.53
N GLY A 152 19.55 26.87 -13.67
CA GLY A 152 19.53 27.48 -15.00
C GLY A 152 20.83 28.19 -15.40
N ALA A 153 21.94 27.95 -14.68
CA ALA A 153 23.21 28.64 -14.90
C ALA A 153 23.81 28.41 -16.31
N TYR A 154 23.64 27.22 -16.89
CA TYR A 154 24.03 26.93 -18.28
C TYR A 154 22.95 27.23 -19.32
N ASN A 155 21.67 26.99 -18.99
CA ASN A 155 20.53 27.19 -19.90
C ASN A 155 19.37 27.86 -19.16
N LYS A 156 18.94 29.04 -19.63
CA LYS A 156 17.87 29.85 -19.00
C LYS A 156 16.46 29.23 -19.09
N HIS A 157 16.34 28.05 -19.70
CA HIS A 157 15.10 27.30 -19.87
C HIS A 157 15.14 25.91 -19.22
N ALA A 158 16.26 25.51 -18.60
CA ALA A 158 16.43 24.17 -18.06
C ALA A 158 17.38 24.13 -16.85
N ASP A 159 16.90 23.53 -15.77
CA ASP A 159 17.63 23.19 -14.54
C ASP A 159 18.33 21.82 -14.63
N PHE A 160 17.96 20.97 -15.60
CA PHE A 160 18.45 19.61 -15.80
C PHE A 160 18.19 18.63 -14.65
N ASP A 161 17.27 18.94 -13.73
CA ASP A 161 17.03 18.20 -12.49
C ASP A 161 16.78 16.70 -12.70
N TYR A 162 16.02 16.36 -13.75
CA TYR A 162 15.66 14.98 -14.10
C TYR A 162 16.85 14.10 -14.53
N LEU A 163 18.04 14.66 -14.80
CA LEU A 163 19.24 13.84 -15.00
C LEU A 163 19.66 13.09 -13.72
N SER A 164 19.24 13.54 -12.54
CA SER A 164 19.41 12.79 -11.29
C SER A 164 18.76 11.40 -11.35
N TYR A 165 17.55 11.28 -11.91
CA TYR A 165 16.90 9.98 -12.12
C TYR A 165 17.57 9.16 -13.24
N PHE A 166 18.12 9.81 -14.27
CA PHE A 166 18.92 9.13 -15.30
C PHE A 166 20.17 8.47 -14.69
N PHE A 167 20.87 9.15 -13.76
CA PHE A 167 21.99 8.55 -13.03
C PHE A 167 21.53 7.45 -12.05
N ALA A 168 20.41 7.65 -11.35
CA ALA A 168 19.85 6.66 -10.44
C ALA A 168 19.46 5.36 -11.16
N ASP A 169 18.77 5.46 -12.32
CA ASP A 169 18.39 4.30 -13.12
C ASP A 169 19.61 3.62 -13.78
N LEU A 170 20.63 4.37 -14.23
CA LEU A 170 21.90 3.76 -14.66
C LEU A 170 22.61 3.00 -13.54
N ALA A 171 22.61 3.53 -12.31
CA ALA A 171 23.23 2.90 -11.14
C ALA A 171 22.55 1.58 -10.70
N LYS A 172 21.36 1.25 -11.23
CA LYS A 172 20.74 -0.08 -11.04
C LYS A 172 21.48 -1.19 -11.79
N PHE A 173 22.24 -0.85 -12.84
CA PHE A 173 23.05 -1.80 -13.59
C PHE A 173 24.49 -1.89 -13.07
N PRO A 174 25.14 -3.08 -13.09
CA PRO A 174 26.51 -3.25 -12.60
C PRO A 174 27.52 -2.29 -13.24
N LYS A 175 27.49 -2.12 -14.57
CA LYS A 175 28.35 -1.15 -15.28
C LYS A 175 28.15 0.29 -14.82
N GLY A 176 26.92 0.67 -14.47
CA GLY A 176 26.61 2.01 -13.97
C GLY A 176 27.23 2.25 -12.59
N ARG A 177 27.18 1.25 -11.70
CA ARG A 177 27.86 1.32 -10.39
C ARG A 177 29.38 1.37 -10.56
N GLU A 178 29.93 0.49 -11.39
CA GLU A 178 31.36 0.44 -11.69
C GLU A 178 31.85 1.79 -12.24
N TYR A 179 31.16 2.38 -13.22
CA TYR A 179 31.46 3.72 -13.73
C TYR A 179 31.43 4.80 -12.66
N LEU A 180 30.36 4.86 -11.86
CA LEU A 180 30.18 5.91 -10.84
C LEU A 180 31.16 5.80 -9.66
N THR A 181 31.69 4.59 -9.39
CA THR A 181 32.63 4.33 -8.28
C THR A 181 34.10 4.23 -8.69
N THR A 182 34.42 4.20 -9.99
CA THR A 182 35.80 4.06 -10.50
C THR A 182 36.36 5.41 -10.98
N PRO A 183 37.62 5.77 -10.64
CA PRO A 183 38.34 6.90 -11.22
C PRO A 183 38.34 6.87 -12.76
N GLN A 184 37.99 7.98 -13.41
CA GLN A 184 37.94 8.07 -14.88
C GLN A 184 39.23 8.70 -15.44
N GLU A 185 40.06 7.91 -16.13
CA GLU A 185 41.35 8.36 -16.70
C GLU A 185 41.24 9.58 -17.63
N HIS A 186 40.10 9.74 -18.31
CA HIS A 186 39.83 10.83 -19.24
C HIS A 186 39.34 12.13 -18.60
N ASP A 187 39.11 12.12 -17.29
CA ASP A 187 38.51 13.18 -16.48
C ASP A 187 39.38 13.38 -15.21
N ASP A 188 40.69 13.49 -15.43
CA ASP A 188 41.75 13.71 -14.42
C ASP A 188 41.75 12.69 -13.24
N ASN A 189 41.21 11.48 -13.45
CA ASN A 189 40.99 10.42 -12.44
C ASN A 189 39.94 10.78 -11.37
N VAL A 190 39.01 11.70 -11.66
CA VAL A 190 37.87 11.97 -10.78
C VAL A 190 36.93 10.76 -10.75
N ILE A 191 36.39 10.45 -9.57
CA ILE A 191 35.37 9.42 -9.36
C ILE A 191 33.99 10.07 -9.58
N PRO A 192 33.15 9.65 -10.54
CA PRO A 192 31.98 10.43 -10.95
C PRO A 192 30.92 10.70 -9.87
N ILE A 193 30.81 9.87 -8.82
CA ILE A 193 29.89 10.11 -7.70
C ILE A 193 30.18 11.44 -6.97
N THR A 194 31.45 11.87 -6.90
CA THR A 194 31.84 13.10 -6.18
C THR A 194 31.33 14.37 -6.84
N LYS A 195 31.08 14.31 -8.15
CA LYS A 195 30.47 15.41 -8.91
C LYS A 195 29.00 15.63 -8.57
N ILE A 196 28.31 14.65 -7.99
CA ILE A 196 26.87 14.75 -7.67
C ILE A 196 26.54 14.72 -6.18
N GLN A 197 27.42 14.18 -5.32
CA GLN A 197 27.11 14.02 -3.88
C GLN A 197 26.81 15.34 -3.16
N VAL A 198 27.35 16.47 -3.63
CA VAL A 198 27.02 17.81 -3.09
C VAL A 198 25.52 18.14 -3.20
N PHE A 199 24.80 17.60 -4.18
CA PHE A 199 23.36 17.84 -4.36
C PHE A 199 22.46 16.96 -3.46
N THR A 200 23.00 16.30 -2.43
CA THR A 200 22.15 15.80 -1.32
C THR A 200 21.60 16.94 -0.47
N ASP A 201 22.25 18.11 -0.49
CA ASP A 201 21.65 19.38 -0.05
C ASP A 201 21.53 20.34 -1.23
N HIS A 202 20.28 20.64 -1.62
CA HIS A 202 19.96 21.46 -2.80
C HIS A 202 18.47 21.84 -2.81
N VAL A 203 18.12 23.03 -3.28
CA VAL A 203 16.74 23.56 -3.27
C VAL A 203 15.74 22.61 -3.98
N SER A 204 16.11 22.07 -5.15
CA SER A 204 15.26 21.12 -5.88
C SER A 204 15.22 19.73 -5.23
N HIS A 205 14.02 19.33 -4.81
CA HIS A 205 13.66 18.00 -4.32
C HIS A 205 14.03 16.87 -5.30
N ILE A 206 13.78 17.07 -6.60
CA ILE A 206 14.05 16.06 -7.64
C ILE A 206 15.53 15.69 -7.65
N ARG A 207 16.41 16.69 -7.54
CA ARG A 207 17.85 16.48 -7.45
C ARG A 207 18.23 15.69 -6.21
N ARG A 208 17.78 16.10 -5.02
CA ARG A 208 18.10 15.42 -3.76
C ARG A 208 17.66 13.95 -3.79
N LEU A 209 16.41 13.69 -4.18
CA LEU A 209 15.86 12.32 -4.26
C LEU A 209 16.60 11.44 -5.29
N GLY A 210 16.87 11.95 -6.49
CA GLY A 210 17.60 11.20 -7.51
C GLY A 210 19.08 10.97 -7.16
N VAL A 211 19.73 11.93 -6.49
CA VAL A 211 21.12 11.79 -6.02
C VAL A 211 21.21 10.84 -4.85
N ALA A 212 20.33 10.94 -3.84
CA ALA A 212 20.22 9.97 -2.75
C ALA A 212 19.96 8.55 -3.29
N SER A 213 19.07 8.40 -4.29
CA SER A 213 18.84 7.14 -4.98
C SER A 213 20.08 6.62 -5.71
N THR A 214 20.86 7.51 -6.35
CA THR A 214 22.12 7.14 -7.02
C THR A 214 23.17 6.67 -6.01
N ILE A 215 23.25 7.35 -4.85
CA ILE A 215 24.11 7.05 -3.71
C ILE A 215 23.77 5.68 -3.10
N LYS A 216 22.50 5.40 -2.80
CA LYS A 216 22.03 4.07 -2.39
C LYS A 216 22.41 3.02 -3.43
N ASN A 217 22.15 3.30 -4.72
CA ASN A 217 22.40 2.35 -5.78
C ASN A 217 23.90 2.00 -5.92
N VAL A 218 24.83 2.96 -5.82
CA VAL A 218 26.28 2.62 -5.82
C VAL A 218 26.72 1.86 -4.58
N ALA A 219 26.07 2.04 -3.42
CA ALA A 219 26.38 1.31 -2.19
C ALA A 219 26.12 -0.21 -2.28
N PHE A 220 25.34 -0.71 -3.25
CA PHE A 220 25.28 -2.16 -3.54
C PHE A 220 26.58 -2.73 -4.13
N HIS A 221 27.53 -1.90 -4.57
CA HIS A 221 28.84 -2.36 -5.04
C HIS A 221 29.83 -2.48 -3.87
N VAL A 222 29.71 -3.56 -3.09
CA VAL A 222 30.54 -3.84 -1.89
C VAL A 222 32.05 -3.64 -2.11
N PRO A 223 32.67 -4.06 -3.24
CA PRO A 223 34.10 -3.79 -3.49
C PRO A 223 34.50 -2.31 -3.53
N ALA A 224 33.55 -1.39 -3.71
CA ALA A 224 33.79 0.05 -3.68
C ALA A 224 33.60 0.69 -2.30
N HIS A 225 33.12 -0.03 -1.26
CA HIS A 225 32.92 0.55 0.08
C HIS A 225 34.16 1.29 0.63
N PRO A 226 35.41 0.79 0.50
CA PRO A 226 36.61 1.53 0.95
C PRO A 226 36.90 2.81 0.16
N VAL A 227 36.38 2.92 -1.07
CA VAL A 227 36.50 4.11 -1.94
C VAL A 227 35.38 5.11 -1.63
N LEU A 228 34.18 4.63 -1.27
CA LEU A 228 33.07 5.48 -0.81
C LEU A 228 33.34 6.09 0.57
N LEU A 229 33.97 5.31 1.47
CA LEU A 229 34.30 5.66 2.86
C LEU A 229 35.75 6.17 3.06
N SER A 230 36.48 6.43 1.98
CA SER A 230 37.83 7.01 2.02
C SER A 230 37.86 8.41 2.65
N ASN A 231 39.04 8.85 3.14
CA ASN A 231 39.33 10.21 3.62
C ASN A 231 38.65 10.66 4.93
N LEU A 232 38.01 9.74 5.65
CA LEU A 232 37.39 10.00 6.95
C LEU A 232 38.45 10.11 8.07
N SER A 233 39.04 11.31 8.14
CA SER A 233 40.10 11.83 9.04
C SER A 233 41.21 10.87 9.48
N SER A 234 42.44 11.22 9.10
CA SER A 234 43.70 10.75 9.71
C SER A 234 44.01 9.24 9.71
N ASP A 235 43.15 8.39 9.15
CA ASP A 235 43.33 6.94 9.08
C ASP A 235 44.43 6.54 8.09
N PRO A 236 45.54 5.91 8.53
CA PRO A 236 46.63 5.50 7.65
C PRO A 236 46.29 4.28 6.76
N ASN A 237 45.13 3.64 6.96
CA ASN A 237 44.71 2.45 6.21
C ASN A 237 43.79 2.78 5.01
N LEU A 238 43.23 3.99 4.94
CA LEU A 238 42.35 4.41 3.84
C LEU A 238 43.12 5.01 2.65
N PRO A 239 42.58 4.93 1.41
CA PRO A 239 43.20 5.56 0.24
C PRO A 239 43.33 7.08 0.40
N PRO A 240 44.40 7.71 -0.13
CA PRO A 240 44.63 9.15 0.01
C PRO A 240 43.64 10.00 -0.81
N PRO A 241 43.50 11.31 -0.51
CA PRO A 241 42.47 12.20 -1.07
C PRO A 241 42.35 12.28 -2.60
N SER A 242 43.38 11.89 -3.34
CA SER A 242 43.37 11.85 -4.81
C SER A 242 42.67 10.63 -5.42
N ILE A 243 42.16 9.68 -4.61
CA ILE A 243 41.59 8.39 -5.09
C ILE A 243 40.35 7.96 -4.28
N GLY A 244 39.62 8.93 -3.70
CA GLY A 244 38.53 8.65 -2.75
C GLY A 244 37.33 9.56 -2.90
N ALA A 245 36.15 9.09 -2.50
CA ALA A 245 34.89 9.83 -2.66
C ALA A 245 34.52 10.74 -1.47
N ASN A 246 34.88 10.36 -0.23
CA ASN A 246 34.39 10.98 1.01
C ASN A 246 32.86 11.19 1.00
N LEU A 247 32.10 10.10 0.81
CA LEU A 247 30.65 10.19 0.61
C LEU A 247 29.87 10.39 1.92
N LEU A 248 30.47 10.06 3.07
CA LEU A 248 29.76 9.94 4.35
C LEU A 248 29.21 11.28 4.90
N PRO A 249 29.90 12.44 4.83
CA PRO A 249 29.29 13.73 5.18
C PRO A 249 27.99 14.00 4.42
N TYR A 250 27.97 13.71 3.12
CA TYR A 250 26.82 13.94 2.24
C TYR A 250 25.65 12.98 2.48
N ILE A 251 25.87 11.87 3.20
CA ILE A 251 24.83 10.95 3.68
C ILE A 251 24.31 11.38 5.06
N LEU A 252 25.16 11.96 5.91
CA LEU A 252 24.82 12.31 7.29
C LEU A 252 24.22 13.72 7.43
N LEU A 253 24.65 14.70 6.64
CA LEU A 253 24.10 16.06 6.66
C LEU A 253 22.57 16.12 6.46
N PRO A 254 21.94 15.32 5.56
CA PRO A 254 20.48 15.25 5.47
C PRO A 254 19.77 14.69 6.72
N LEU A 255 20.48 13.89 7.54
CA LEU A 255 19.95 13.26 8.75
C LEU A 255 20.11 14.14 10.01
N MET A 256 21.00 15.14 9.99
CA MET A 256 21.24 16.07 11.09
C MET A 256 20.34 17.30 11.00
N GLY A 257 19.74 17.68 12.13
CA GLY A 257 18.98 18.91 12.33
C GLY A 257 19.70 19.92 13.23
N PRO A 258 18.98 20.91 13.79
CA PRO A 258 19.55 21.99 14.58
C PRO A 258 19.77 21.60 16.06
N GLU A 259 20.02 20.32 16.33
CA GLU A 259 20.19 19.81 17.70
C GLU A 259 21.65 19.88 18.17
N GLU A 260 21.87 20.26 19.43
CA GLU A 260 23.19 20.30 20.04
C GLU A 260 23.62 18.88 20.46
N TYR A 261 24.73 18.40 19.91
CA TYR A 261 25.36 17.13 20.31
C TYR A 261 26.27 17.35 21.53
N ALA A 262 26.35 16.36 22.42
CA ALA A 262 27.23 16.44 23.58
C ALA A 262 28.71 16.44 23.17
N ASP A 263 29.60 17.02 23.99
CA ASP A 263 31.05 17.04 23.74
C ASP A 263 31.59 15.61 23.46
N ASP A 264 31.22 14.65 24.33
CA ASP A 264 31.58 13.22 24.23
C ASP A 264 31.01 12.51 22.97
N ASP A 265 29.89 12.99 22.42
CA ASP A 265 29.33 12.47 21.17
C ASP A 265 30.04 13.11 19.96
N THR A 266 30.38 14.40 20.06
CA THR A 266 31.01 15.22 19.03
C THR A 266 32.49 14.87 18.84
N GLU A 267 33.22 14.50 19.89
CA GLU A 267 34.61 14.06 19.81
C GLU A 267 34.74 12.79 18.95
N GLY A 268 35.19 12.94 17.71
CA GLY A 268 35.28 11.86 16.72
C GLY A 268 34.27 11.94 15.57
N MET A 269 33.31 12.88 15.60
CA MET A 269 32.54 13.22 14.39
C MET A 269 33.44 13.80 13.30
N LEU A 270 33.02 13.65 12.04
CA LEU A 270 33.70 14.27 10.89
C LEU A 270 33.70 15.79 11.00
N ASP A 271 34.78 16.44 10.57
CA ASP A 271 34.94 17.90 10.67
C ASP A 271 33.81 18.65 9.94
N GLU A 272 33.29 18.09 8.84
CA GLU A 272 32.16 18.65 8.07
C GLU A 272 30.79 18.54 8.77
N LEU A 273 30.72 17.85 9.91
CA LEU A 273 29.50 17.63 10.71
C LEU A 273 29.53 18.36 12.06
N GLN A 274 30.69 18.90 12.44
CA GLN A 274 30.87 19.71 13.64
C GLN A 274 30.49 21.18 13.36
N LEU A 275 30.00 21.89 14.37
CA LEU A 275 29.73 23.35 14.32
C LEU A 275 28.82 23.80 13.15
N LEU A 276 27.76 23.03 12.89
CA LEU A 276 26.75 23.35 11.88
C LEU A 276 26.06 24.71 12.13
N GLU A 277 25.56 25.34 11.06
CA GLU A 277 24.90 26.64 11.15
C GLU A 277 23.56 26.53 11.93
N PRO A 278 23.17 27.53 12.77
CA PRO A 278 22.00 27.40 13.66
C PRO A 278 20.64 27.23 12.96
N ASP A 279 20.57 27.55 11.67
CA ASP A 279 19.43 27.37 10.78
C ASP A 279 19.50 26.07 9.94
N LYS A 280 20.46 25.17 10.23
CA LYS A 280 20.57 23.85 9.61
C LYS A 280 19.38 22.95 9.97
N GLU A 281 18.39 22.90 9.09
CA GLU A 281 17.28 21.96 9.18
C GLU A 281 17.67 20.55 8.70
N ARG A 282 17.03 19.53 9.27
CA ARG A 282 17.02 18.15 8.74
C ARG A 282 16.25 18.13 7.41
N GLU A 283 16.52 17.14 6.56
CA GLU A 283 15.67 16.88 5.38
C GLU A 283 14.19 16.75 5.78
N LYS A 284 13.30 17.16 4.87
CA LYS A 284 11.84 17.27 5.08
C LYS A 284 11.05 16.18 4.36
N ASP A 285 11.69 15.41 3.48
CA ASP A 285 11.13 14.22 2.86
C ASP A 285 11.64 12.93 3.52
N ASN A 286 10.72 12.20 4.15
CA ASN A 286 11.01 10.96 4.87
C ASN A 286 11.57 9.84 3.96
N GLU A 287 11.22 9.80 2.67
CA GLU A 287 11.78 8.81 1.73
C GLU A 287 13.25 9.15 1.39
N ILE A 288 13.65 10.44 1.40
CA ILE A 288 15.06 10.84 1.24
C ILE A 288 15.85 10.47 2.51
N ILE A 289 15.35 10.81 3.70
CA ILE A 289 15.93 10.39 4.99
C ILE A 289 16.15 8.87 5.01
N LYS A 290 15.10 8.11 4.70
CA LYS A 290 15.13 6.64 4.64
C LYS A 290 16.10 6.11 3.60
N THR A 291 16.22 6.75 2.42
CA THR A 291 17.21 6.37 1.40
C THR A 291 18.65 6.54 1.93
N HIS A 292 18.92 7.58 2.72
CA HIS A 292 20.22 7.75 3.39
C HIS A 292 20.46 6.70 4.49
N LEU A 293 19.45 6.38 5.31
CA LEU A 293 19.55 5.30 6.31
C LEU A 293 19.76 3.91 5.67
N GLU A 294 19.05 3.60 4.59
CA GLU A 294 19.27 2.39 3.79
C GLU A 294 20.67 2.38 3.15
N THR A 295 21.23 3.55 2.78
CA THR A 295 22.62 3.66 2.31
C THR A 295 23.62 3.34 3.44
N LEU A 296 23.41 3.85 4.66
CA LEU A 296 24.25 3.52 5.82
C LEU A 296 24.23 2.02 6.13
N LEU A 297 23.06 1.37 6.00
CA LEU A 297 22.90 -0.07 6.18
C LEU A 297 23.59 -0.89 5.08
N LEU A 298 23.56 -0.42 3.81
CA LEU A 298 24.34 -1.06 2.74
C LEU A 298 25.84 -0.89 2.98
N LEU A 299 26.29 0.29 3.43
CA LEU A 299 27.70 0.52 3.77
C LEU A 299 28.16 -0.31 4.98
N SER A 300 27.27 -0.69 5.91
CA SER A 300 27.63 -1.53 7.06
C SER A 300 27.78 -3.03 6.75
N THR A 301 27.79 -3.44 5.46
CA THR A 301 28.02 -4.83 5.01
C THR A 301 29.31 -5.43 5.60
N THR A 302 30.44 -4.71 5.49
CA THR A 302 31.77 -5.22 5.86
C THR A 302 32.18 -4.80 7.28
N LYS A 303 33.03 -5.59 7.96
CA LYS A 303 33.52 -5.27 9.31
C LYS A 303 34.25 -3.93 9.31
N GLU A 304 35.15 -3.74 8.35
CA GLU A 304 35.97 -2.55 8.16
C GLU A 304 35.09 -1.30 7.99
N SER A 305 33.97 -1.42 7.27
CA SER A 305 33.01 -0.32 7.14
C SER A 305 32.19 -0.08 8.40
N ARG A 306 31.82 -1.13 9.16
CA ARG A 306 31.20 -0.97 10.50
C ARG A 306 32.14 -0.25 11.47
N GLU A 307 33.41 -0.62 11.54
CA GLU A 307 34.44 0.05 12.35
C GLU A 307 34.55 1.54 12.00
N VAL A 308 34.58 1.87 10.71
CA VAL A 308 34.58 3.26 10.23
C VAL A 308 33.33 4.01 10.68
N LEU A 309 32.13 3.44 10.51
CA LEU A 309 30.87 4.08 10.93
C LEU A 309 30.76 4.26 12.46
N ARG A 310 31.34 3.35 13.26
CA ARG A 310 31.49 3.49 14.72
C ARG A 310 32.42 4.64 15.06
N ARG A 311 33.63 4.64 14.48
CA ARG A 311 34.71 5.60 14.75
C ARG A 311 34.28 7.03 14.50
N VAL A 312 33.54 7.27 13.41
CA VAL A 312 33.08 8.60 12.98
C VAL A 312 31.74 9.04 13.61
N LYS A 313 31.33 8.36 14.69
CA LYS A 313 30.16 8.70 15.53
C LYS A 313 28.84 8.82 14.72
N VAL A 314 28.54 7.83 13.88
CA VAL A 314 27.24 7.75 13.18
C VAL A 314 26.07 7.47 14.14
N TYR A 315 26.30 6.73 15.22
CA TYR A 315 25.23 6.35 16.17
C TYR A 315 24.48 7.55 16.79
N PRO A 316 25.14 8.59 17.34
CA PRO A 316 24.45 9.78 17.82
C PRO A 316 23.56 10.45 16.77
N ILE A 317 24.01 10.57 15.52
CA ILE A 317 23.24 11.19 14.42
C ILE A 317 21.96 10.38 14.13
N VAL A 318 22.07 9.05 14.08
CA VAL A 318 20.92 8.15 13.88
C VAL A 318 19.98 8.16 15.09
N ARG A 319 20.51 8.27 16.32
CA ARG A 319 19.75 8.43 17.56
C ARG A 319 18.93 9.71 17.56
N GLU A 320 19.53 10.86 17.26
CA GLU A 320 18.82 12.13 17.19
C GLU A 320 17.80 12.18 16.04
N CYS A 321 18.12 11.59 14.89
CA CYS A 321 17.18 11.44 13.78
C CYS A 321 15.94 10.60 14.20
N HIS A 322 16.14 9.44 14.85
CA HIS A 322 15.05 8.61 15.38
C HIS A 322 14.20 9.34 16.44
N MET A 323 14.79 10.18 17.29
CA MET A 323 14.05 10.91 18.33
C MET A 323 13.24 12.10 17.78
N HIS A 324 13.66 12.71 16.67
CA HIS A 324 13.05 13.92 16.12
C HIS A 324 12.20 13.73 14.85
N VAL A 325 12.25 12.56 14.21
CA VAL A 325 11.40 12.23 13.04
C VAL A 325 10.31 11.24 13.45
N ASP A 326 9.06 11.70 13.47
CA ASP A 326 7.88 10.91 13.87
C ASP A 326 7.28 10.14 12.68
N ASP A 327 8.05 9.20 12.12
CA ASP A 327 7.68 8.34 10.99
C ASP A 327 8.10 6.88 11.26
N GLU A 328 7.15 5.94 11.13
CA GLU A 328 7.35 4.51 11.43
C GLU A 328 8.42 3.87 10.52
N GLY A 329 8.53 4.29 9.26
CA GLY A 329 9.49 3.75 8.29
C GLY A 329 10.89 4.35 8.44
N VAL A 330 11.01 5.60 8.88
CA VAL A 330 12.30 6.20 9.29
C VAL A 330 12.79 5.57 10.59
N GLN A 331 11.91 5.41 11.59
CA GLN A 331 12.28 4.81 12.88
C GLN A 331 12.73 3.34 12.71
N GLU A 332 12.03 2.53 11.90
CA GLU A 332 12.46 1.16 11.56
C GLU A 332 13.84 1.13 10.85
N ALA A 333 14.10 2.09 9.96
CA ALA A 333 15.38 2.19 9.27
C ALA A 333 16.52 2.60 10.21
N CYS A 334 16.26 3.53 11.15
CA CYS A 334 17.19 3.88 12.22
C CYS A 334 17.50 2.67 13.12
N ASP A 335 16.49 1.96 13.61
CA ASP A 335 16.68 0.78 14.48
C ASP A 335 17.55 -0.29 13.80
N ARG A 336 17.33 -0.56 12.51
CA ARG A 336 18.14 -1.50 11.71
C ARG A 336 19.58 -1.04 11.52
N VAL A 337 19.82 0.25 11.27
CA VAL A 337 21.17 0.83 11.20
C VAL A 337 21.88 0.72 12.55
N VAL A 338 21.19 1.02 13.65
CA VAL A 338 21.73 0.86 15.02
C VAL A 338 22.06 -0.60 15.33
N GLN A 339 21.16 -1.55 15.01
CA GLN A 339 21.38 -2.98 15.25
C GLN A 339 22.66 -3.49 14.58
N VAL A 340 22.88 -3.17 13.29
CA VAL A 340 24.06 -3.65 12.55
C VAL A 340 25.34 -2.91 12.97
N ILE A 341 25.28 -1.60 13.26
CA ILE A 341 26.45 -0.86 13.76
C ILE A 341 26.85 -1.34 15.16
N MET A 342 25.89 -1.61 16.06
CA MET A 342 26.13 -2.04 17.44
C MET A 342 26.38 -3.55 17.62
N ARG A 343 26.41 -4.34 16.53
CA ARG A 343 26.73 -5.78 16.58
C ARG A 343 28.12 -6.00 17.17
N LYS A 344 28.19 -6.57 18.38
CA LYS A 344 29.47 -7.02 18.96
C LYS A 344 30.02 -8.18 18.13
N GLU A 345 31.34 -8.28 18.02
CA GLU A 345 32.00 -9.34 17.26
C GLU A 345 33.00 -10.09 18.18
N GLU A 346 33.22 -11.39 17.92
CA GLU A 346 34.04 -12.24 18.80
C GLU A 346 35.47 -11.71 18.97
N GLY A 347 35.80 -11.25 20.19
CA GLY A 347 37.17 -10.88 20.60
C GLY A 347 37.42 -9.41 20.93
N GLU A 348 36.42 -8.54 20.86
CA GLU A 348 36.54 -7.12 21.27
C GLU A 348 36.44 -6.99 22.82
N GLU A 349 37.45 -6.40 23.47
CA GLU A 349 37.48 -6.16 24.93
C GLU A 349 36.62 -4.93 25.36
N GLU A 350 36.39 -4.77 26.67
CA GLU A 350 35.39 -3.85 27.25
C GLU A 350 35.78 -2.34 27.21
N ASP A 351 35.76 -1.71 26.03
CA ASP A 351 35.81 -0.25 25.85
C ASP A 351 34.51 0.30 25.22
N ILE A 352 33.41 0.25 25.98
CA ILE A 352 32.16 0.98 25.68
C ILE A 352 31.79 1.82 26.92
N PRO A 353 31.52 3.14 26.81
CA PRO A 353 31.14 3.96 27.95
C PRO A 353 29.86 3.47 28.66
N ASP A 354 29.84 3.61 29.99
CA ASP A 354 28.70 3.26 30.84
C ASP A 354 27.41 3.98 30.37
N MET A 355 26.39 3.22 29.96
CA MET A 355 25.06 3.78 29.57
C MET A 355 24.31 4.45 30.75
N ALA A 356 24.92 4.55 31.93
CA ALA A 356 24.34 5.14 33.13
C ALA A 356 24.54 6.67 33.26
N SER A 357 25.41 7.29 32.45
CA SER A 357 25.72 8.73 32.54
C SER A 357 24.91 9.62 31.60
N ALA A 358 24.49 9.10 30.44
CA ALA A 358 23.75 9.86 29.42
C ALA A 358 22.29 10.07 29.83
N GLY A 359 21.94 11.30 30.22
CA GLY A 359 20.62 11.70 30.76
C GLY A 359 19.46 11.74 29.76
N GLY A 360 19.29 10.72 28.91
CA GLY A 360 18.17 10.58 27.96
C GLY A 360 17.06 9.65 28.47
N SER A 361 15.79 10.00 28.23
CA SER A 361 14.64 9.18 28.63
C SER A 361 14.56 7.89 27.80
N GLY A 362 15.06 6.78 28.34
CA GLY A 362 15.25 5.51 27.63
C GLY A 362 14.03 5.01 26.84
N LYS A 363 14.25 4.77 25.54
CA LYS A 363 13.28 4.16 24.61
C LYS A 363 13.89 3.12 23.64
N LEU A 364 15.20 2.84 23.73
CA LEU A 364 15.79 1.62 23.12
C LEU A 364 15.45 0.41 24.02
N MET A 365 15.19 -0.76 23.42
CA MET A 365 15.04 -2.01 24.17
C MET A 365 16.41 -2.57 24.58
N GLY A 366 16.43 -3.35 25.67
CA GLY A 366 17.64 -4.03 26.12
C GLY A 366 18.09 -5.11 25.14
N LEU A 367 19.39 -5.15 24.87
CA LEU A 367 20.04 -6.15 24.02
C LEU A 367 20.40 -7.38 24.88
N GLU A 368 19.74 -8.52 24.64
CA GLU A 368 20.26 -9.83 25.02
C GLU A 368 20.87 -10.48 23.76
N ASN A 369 22.05 -11.08 23.90
CA ASN A 369 22.80 -11.61 22.75
C ASN A 369 22.05 -12.78 22.08
N ALA A 370 21.84 -12.66 20.76
CA ALA A 370 21.47 -13.77 19.89
C ALA A 370 22.73 -14.36 19.21
N GLU A 371 22.66 -15.61 18.76
CA GLU A 371 23.82 -16.40 18.34
C GLU A 371 24.40 -15.92 16.99
N ASP A 372 25.74 -15.88 16.88
CA ASP A 372 26.48 -15.00 15.95
C ASP A 372 26.41 -15.32 14.43
N ASP A 373 25.70 -16.37 14.01
CA ASP A 373 25.68 -16.88 12.62
C ASP A 373 24.58 -16.26 11.71
N GLU A 374 23.67 -15.42 12.22
CA GLU A 374 22.46 -15.02 11.46
C GLU A 374 22.58 -13.69 10.68
N ASP A 375 23.26 -12.65 11.21
CA ASP A 375 23.12 -11.29 10.65
C ASP A 375 23.85 -11.04 9.32
N GLU A 376 24.86 -11.83 8.93
CA GLU A 376 25.46 -11.70 7.58
C GLU A 376 24.42 -11.94 6.48
N LYS A 377 23.42 -12.79 6.74
CA LYS A 377 22.29 -13.02 5.81
C LYS A 377 21.41 -11.79 5.62
N ILE A 378 21.30 -10.91 6.61
CA ILE A 378 20.38 -9.75 6.57
C ILE A 378 20.77 -8.81 5.42
N VAL A 379 22.07 -8.63 5.19
CA VAL A 379 22.58 -7.75 4.14
C VAL A 379 22.47 -8.41 2.76
N ASP A 380 22.75 -9.72 2.67
CA ASP A 380 22.58 -10.53 1.45
C ASP A 380 21.10 -10.59 0.97
N ILE A 381 20.16 -10.56 1.91
CA ILE A 381 18.72 -10.44 1.63
C ILE A 381 18.37 -9.05 1.06
N MET A 382 19.06 -7.98 1.43
CA MET A 382 18.87 -6.67 0.78
C MET A 382 19.49 -6.64 -0.62
N LEU A 383 20.71 -7.18 -0.79
CA LEU A 383 21.42 -7.30 -2.06
C LEU A 383 20.65 -8.08 -3.14
N THR A 384 19.79 -9.02 -2.74
CA THR A 384 18.99 -9.84 -3.66
C THR A 384 17.64 -9.26 -4.05
N ASN A 385 16.99 -8.44 -3.21
CA ASN A 385 15.64 -7.94 -3.47
C ASN A 385 15.55 -6.87 -4.58
N ASP A 386 16.55 -5.98 -4.70
CA ASP A 386 16.55 -4.89 -5.71
C ASP A 386 16.97 -5.36 -7.13
N ILE A 387 17.05 -6.67 -7.39
CA ILE A 387 17.46 -7.26 -8.68
C ILE A 387 16.27 -7.86 -9.49
N GLU A 388 15.14 -8.21 -8.86
CA GLU A 388 14.11 -9.06 -9.50
C GLU A 388 13.21 -8.38 -10.57
N ASP A 389 13.23 -7.05 -10.75
CA ASP A 389 12.56 -6.38 -11.88
C ASP A 389 13.33 -6.56 -13.22
N GLY A 390 14.51 -7.19 -13.21
CA GLY A 390 15.32 -7.50 -14.39
C GLY A 390 14.87 -8.74 -15.16
N GLY A 391 14.13 -8.55 -16.26
CA GLY A 391 13.48 -9.61 -17.06
C GLY A 391 14.37 -10.61 -17.84
N GLY A 392 15.19 -11.40 -17.13
CA GLY A 392 15.47 -12.81 -17.46
C GLY A 392 16.71 -13.17 -18.30
N CYS A 393 17.60 -13.97 -17.71
CA CYS A 393 18.35 -15.02 -18.42
C CYS A 393 18.69 -16.18 -17.47
N ARG A 394 18.48 -17.43 -17.91
CA ARG A 394 18.86 -18.65 -17.18
C ARG A 394 19.78 -19.52 -18.04
N THR A 395 21.08 -19.50 -17.78
CA THR A 395 21.99 -20.57 -18.27
C THR A 395 23.28 -20.68 -17.47
N VAL A 396 23.62 -21.93 -17.10
CA VAL A 396 24.97 -22.45 -16.83
C VAL A 396 25.85 -21.67 -15.84
N LEU A 397 26.05 -22.26 -14.65
CA LEU A 397 27.36 -22.82 -14.29
C LEU A 397 27.19 -23.90 -13.20
N ALA A 398 27.80 -25.07 -13.43
CA ALA A 398 27.78 -26.16 -12.47
C ALA A 398 29.06 -27.01 -12.64
N ASN A 399 29.97 -26.92 -11.66
CA ASN A 399 30.92 -27.99 -11.31
C ASN A 399 31.83 -27.58 -10.15
N ARG A 400 32.34 -28.61 -9.44
CA ARG A 400 33.42 -28.57 -8.44
C ARG A 400 33.07 -27.87 -7.11
N GLU A 401 33.65 -28.26 -5.97
CA GLU A 401 34.59 -29.37 -5.71
C GLU A 401 34.28 -30.04 -4.37
N GLY A 402 34.72 -31.29 -4.20
CA GLY A 402 34.48 -32.05 -2.97
C GLY A 402 35.76 -32.68 -2.44
N ALA A 403 36.07 -32.45 -1.17
CA ALA A 403 37.18 -33.07 -0.45
C ALA A 403 36.80 -33.30 1.02
N ALA A 404 37.10 -34.49 1.54
CA ALA A 404 36.78 -34.88 2.92
C ALA A 404 38.02 -35.39 3.67
N ARG A 405 38.13 -35.03 4.95
CA ARG A 405 38.94 -35.61 6.04
C ARG A 405 38.38 -35.03 7.36
N THR A 406 37.91 -35.72 8.40
CA THR A 406 38.40 -36.86 9.22
C THR A 406 39.82 -36.67 9.81
N ALA A 407 40.07 -36.83 11.12
CA ALA A 407 39.18 -37.12 12.26
C ALA A 407 39.90 -36.97 13.64
N THR A 408 39.17 -37.27 14.74
CA THR A 408 39.59 -37.57 16.14
C THR A 408 39.88 -36.37 17.06
N SER A 409 39.62 -36.42 18.39
CA SER A 409 39.24 -37.55 19.28
C SER A 409 38.21 -37.23 20.39
N ARG A 410 37.46 -38.27 20.81
CA ARG A 410 36.53 -38.39 21.98
C ARG A 410 37.31 -38.70 23.31
N PRO A 411 36.71 -39.00 24.53
CA PRO A 411 35.32 -39.39 24.85
C PRO A 411 34.66 -38.97 26.20
N ALA A 412 33.33 -39.08 26.28
CA ALA A 412 32.49 -39.69 27.34
C ALA A 412 31.00 -39.43 27.02
N GLU A 413 29.98 -40.23 27.38
CA GLU A 413 29.81 -41.69 27.60
C GLU A 413 28.36 -42.03 27.15
N HIS A 414 28.07 -43.27 26.74
CA HIS A 414 26.71 -43.73 26.40
C HIS A 414 26.49 -45.18 26.91
N PRO A 415 25.23 -45.56 27.27
CA PRO A 415 24.90 -46.91 27.72
C PRO A 415 24.97 -47.97 26.61
N SER A 416 24.85 -49.23 27.02
CA SER A 416 25.16 -50.43 26.22
C SER A 416 24.18 -50.73 25.08
N ARG A 417 24.72 -51.36 24.02
CA ARG A 417 24.05 -51.60 22.73
C ARG A 417 22.87 -52.58 22.79
N ASP A 418 22.74 -53.35 23.87
CA ASP A 418 21.74 -54.41 24.02
C ASP A 418 20.34 -53.88 24.39
N GLU A 419 20.20 -52.62 24.82
CA GLU A 419 18.90 -52.00 25.12
C GLU A 419 18.19 -51.48 23.86
N ALA A 420 18.94 -51.11 22.81
CA ALA A 420 18.39 -50.56 21.57
C ALA A 420 17.70 -51.64 20.70
N GLU A 421 18.23 -52.86 20.65
CA GLU A 421 17.62 -53.94 19.85
C GLU A 421 16.30 -54.47 20.46
N GLN A 422 15.96 -54.09 21.70
CA GLN A 422 14.65 -54.37 22.29
C GLN A 422 13.60 -53.27 22.07
N SER A 423 14.00 -52.01 21.79
CA SER A 423 13.04 -50.96 21.42
C SER A 423 12.58 -51.08 19.96
N GLU A 424 13.51 -51.32 19.02
CA GLU A 424 13.17 -51.47 17.59
C GLU A 424 12.23 -52.66 17.32
N GLY A 425 12.38 -53.76 18.09
CA GLY A 425 11.55 -54.95 17.96
C GLY A 425 10.09 -54.82 18.44
N ILE A 426 9.70 -53.67 19.01
CA ILE A 426 8.35 -53.43 19.56
C ILE A 426 7.51 -52.52 18.65
N GLU A 427 8.08 -51.47 18.06
CA GLU A 427 7.30 -50.50 17.27
C GLU A 427 6.75 -51.07 15.95
N GLU A 428 7.42 -52.06 15.33
CA GLU A 428 6.93 -52.69 14.09
C GLU A 428 5.61 -53.48 14.27
N LYS A 429 5.12 -53.72 15.49
CA LYS A 429 3.88 -54.47 15.75
C LYS A 429 2.63 -53.65 16.06
N GLU A 430 2.72 -52.32 16.18
CA GLU A 430 1.55 -51.45 16.40
C GLU A 430 1.04 -50.72 15.14
N GLN A 431 1.55 -51.02 13.94
CA GLN A 431 0.95 -50.53 12.68
C GLN A 431 -0.46 -51.12 12.37
N GLY A 432 -1.07 -51.84 13.32
CA GLY A 432 -2.29 -52.61 13.19
C GLY A 432 -3.62 -51.87 13.38
N LYS A 433 -3.65 -50.54 13.62
CA LYS A 433 -4.91 -49.75 13.68
C LYS A 433 -4.71 -48.23 13.56
N GLN A 434 -4.12 -47.76 12.45
CA GLN A 434 -4.16 -46.33 12.11
C GLN A 434 -5.62 -45.86 11.94
N SER A 435 -6.12 -45.11 12.92
CA SER A 435 -7.48 -44.54 12.89
C SER A 435 -7.73 -43.75 11.61
N ILE A 436 -8.92 -43.92 11.02
CA ILE A 436 -9.35 -43.22 9.80
C ILE A 436 -9.16 -41.71 9.95
N TRP A 437 -9.41 -41.17 11.15
CA TRP A 437 -9.19 -39.77 11.51
C TRP A 437 -7.73 -39.32 11.37
N LYS A 438 -6.74 -40.13 11.77
CA LYS A 438 -5.32 -39.76 11.63
C LYS A 438 -4.90 -39.74 10.16
N ARG A 439 -5.39 -40.70 9.35
CA ARG A 439 -5.16 -40.71 7.89
C ARG A 439 -5.85 -39.53 7.19
N ALA A 440 -7.12 -39.27 7.50
CA ALA A 440 -7.86 -38.14 6.97
C ALA A 440 -7.20 -36.79 7.34
N TYR A 441 -6.72 -36.66 8.58
CA TYR A 441 -5.94 -35.50 9.02
C TYR A 441 -4.66 -35.34 8.20
N THR A 442 -3.80 -36.38 8.11
CA THR A 442 -2.55 -36.31 7.33
C THR A 442 -2.78 -36.02 5.83
N THR A 443 -3.89 -36.47 5.25
CA THR A 443 -4.26 -36.13 3.86
C THR A 443 -4.76 -34.68 3.74
N LEU A 444 -5.53 -34.18 4.71
CA LEU A 444 -6.02 -32.80 4.72
C LEU A 444 -4.90 -31.78 5.02
N THR A 445 -3.93 -32.15 5.86
CA THR A 445 -2.70 -31.39 6.13
C THR A 445 -1.58 -31.69 5.14
N TRP A 446 -1.85 -32.35 4.00
CA TRP A 446 -0.83 -32.58 2.98
C TRP A 446 -0.49 -31.24 2.29
N THR A 447 0.76 -30.80 2.43
CA THR A 447 1.26 -29.56 1.87
C THR A 447 2.13 -29.82 0.63
N PRO A 448 1.77 -29.27 -0.56
CA PRO A 448 2.65 -29.23 -1.72
C PRO A 448 3.98 -28.54 -1.36
N PRO A 449 5.12 -28.97 -1.94
CA PRO A 449 6.44 -28.43 -1.58
C PRO A 449 6.50 -26.90 -1.65
N ASN A 450 5.97 -26.30 -2.72
CA ASN A 450 5.99 -24.86 -2.99
C ASN A 450 5.06 -24.03 -2.06
N CYS A 451 4.33 -24.67 -1.14
CA CYS A 451 3.36 -24.02 -0.26
C CYS A 451 3.59 -24.38 1.21
N ARG A 452 4.77 -24.92 1.56
CA ARG A 452 5.19 -25.10 2.95
C ARG A 452 5.65 -23.77 3.52
N TRP A 453 5.44 -23.58 4.82
CA TRP A 453 6.10 -22.49 5.52
C TRP A 453 7.57 -22.85 5.70
N ASP A 454 8.45 -22.00 5.19
CA ASP A 454 9.90 -22.10 5.29
C ASP A 454 10.37 -20.81 5.99
N PRO A 455 10.93 -20.88 7.21
CA PRO A 455 11.37 -19.68 7.95
C PRO A 455 12.40 -18.86 7.16
N ASP A 456 13.29 -19.53 6.43
CA ASP A 456 14.33 -18.91 5.62
C ASP A 456 13.77 -18.27 4.33
N LYS A 457 12.54 -18.63 3.92
CA LYS A 457 11.92 -18.25 2.64
C LYS A 457 10.40 -18.03 2.77
N PRO A 458 9.96 -16.88 3.35
CA PRO A 458 8.54 -16.58 3.46
C PRO A 458 7.84 -16.54 2.10
N PRO A 459 6.58 -17.02 2.00
CA PRO A 459 5.91 -17.22 0.71
C PRO A 459 5.51 -15.88 0.05
N HIS A 460 6.22 -15.53 -1.03
CA HIS A 460 6.01 -14.29 -1.80
C HIS A 460 4.53 -14.06 -2.18
N PHE A 461 3.95 -12.95 -1.72
CA PHE A 461 2.54 -12.61 -1.95
C PHE A 461 2.29 -12.13 -3.39
N SER A 462 2.05 -13.09 -4.29
CA SER A 462 1.74 -12.81 -5.70
C SER A 462 0.32 -12.28 -5.92
N MET A 463 0.15 -11.48 -6.97
CA MET A 463 -1.18 -10.96 -7.35
C MET A 463 -2.17 -12.08 -7.74
N SER A 464 -1.70 -13.21 -8.28
CA SER A 464 -2.55 -14.36 -8.58
C SER A 464 -3.13 -15.00 -7.32
N MET A 465 -2.34 -15.07 -6.23
CA MET A 465 -2.81 -15.54 -4.92
C MET A 465 -3.82 -14.57 -4.30
N ASN A 466 -3.63 -13.26 -4.49
CA ASN A 466 -4.60 -12.25 -4.07
C ASN A 466 -5.94 -12.37 -4.84
N VAL A 467 -5.91 -12.61 -6.17
CA VAL A 467 -7.13 -12.91 -6.96
C VAL A 467 -7.80 -14.20 -6.47
N LEU A 468 -7.03 -15.24 -6.14
CA LEU A 468 -7.59 -16.48 -5.58
C LEU A 468 -8.31 -16.23 -4.24
N PHE A 469 -7.72 -15.46 -3.32
CA PHE A 469 -8.39 -15.08 -2.07
C PHE A 469 -9.67 -14.27 -2.32
N ALA A 470 -9.66 -13.33 -3.27
CA ALA A 470 -10.85 -12.54 -3.63
C ALA A 470 -11.96 -13.39 -4.26
N PHE A 471 -11.62 -14.33 -5.16
CA PHE A 471 -12.55 -15.27 -5.77
C PHE A 471 -13.16 -16.22 -4.73
N ALA A 472 -12.32 -16.81 -3.89
CA ALA A 472 -12.74 -17.68 -2.80
C ALA A 472 -13.63 -16.94 -1.79
N ALA A 473 -13.28 -15.70 -1.42
CA ALA A 473 -14.08 -14.87 -0.53
C ALA A 473 -15.48 -14.58 -1.11
N GLY A 474 -15.54 -14.16 -2.38
CA GLY A 474 -16.79 -13.88 -3.09
C GLY A 474 -17.72 -15.08 -3.18
N PHE A 475 -17.26 -16.17 -3.79
CA PHE A 475 -18.09 -17.35 -4.01
C PHE A 475 -18.36 -18.17 -2.73
N THR A 476 -17.59 -17.98 -1.65
CA THR A 476 -17.96 -18.52 -0.34
C THR A 476 -19.06 -17.69 0.32
N VAL A 477 -18.96 -16.35 0.38
CA VAL A 477 -20.06 -15.52 0.92
C VAL A 477 -21.35 -15.64 0.08
N ALA A 478 -21.23 -15.87 -1.23
CA ALA A 478 -22.36 -16.11 -2.13
C ALA A 478 -23.32 -17.21 -1.63
N ASN A 479 -22.81 -18.21 -0.89
CA ASN A 479 -23.58 -19.30 -0.28
C ASN A 479 -24.81 -18.80 0.50
N LEU A 480 -24.69 -17.67 1.20
CA LEU A 480 -25.74 -17.10 2.05
C LEU A 480 -26.89 -16.45 1.25
N TYR A 481 -26.66 -16.14 -0.03
CA TYR A 481 -27.52 -15.25 -0.82
C TYR A 481 -28.14 -15.91 -2.06
N TYR A 482 -27.72 -17.13 -2.44
CA TYR A 482 -28.30 -17.86 -3.57
C TYR A 482 -29.80 -18.13 -3.41
N ASN A 483 -30.33 -18.25 -2.19
CA ASN A 483 -31.76 -18.48 -1.95
C ASN A 483 -32.64 -17.23 -2.16
N HIS A 484 -32.09 -16.01 -2.04
CA HIS A 484 -32.87 -14.75 -2.06
C HIS A 484 -33.80 -14.58 -3.28
N PRO A 485 -33.38 -14.82 -4.55
CA PRO A 485 -34.23 -14.57 -5.72
C PRO A 485 -35.20 -15.72 -6.04
N ILE A 486 -35.15 -16.81 -5.27
CA ILE A 486 -35.85 -18.08 -5.55
C ILE A 486 -36.74 -18.53 -4.38
N LEU A 487 -36.95 -17.68 -3.36
CA LEU A 487 -37.82 -17.98 -2.22
C LEU A 487 -39.27 -18.30 -2.65
N ASN A 488 -39.75 -17.68 -3.74
CA ASN A 488 -41.04 -17.99 -4.35
C ASN A 488 -41.06 -19.40 -4.99
N LEU A 489 -40.04 -19.76 -5.76
CA LEU A 489 -39.91 -21.07 -6.40
C LEU A 489 -39.76 -22.20 -5.36
N LEU A 490 -39.00 -21.96 -4.30
CA LEU A 490 -38.84 -22.88 -3.17
C LEU A 490 -40.18 -23.09 -2.42
N ALA A 491 -40.99 -22.04 -2.24
CA ALA A 491 -42.32 -22.17 -1.62
C ALA A 491 -43.28 -23.04 -2.45
N ILE A 492 -43.21 -22.92 -3.78
CA ILE A 492 -43.98 -23.73 -4.72
C ILE A 492 -43.50 -25.20 -4.72
N ASP A 493 -42.19 -25.45 -4.79
CA ASP A 493 -41.60 -26.80 -4.86
C ASP A 493 -41.82 -27.63 -3.58
N PHE A 494 -41.69 -26.99 -2.41
CA PHE A 494 -41.95 -27.64 -1.11
C PHE A 494 -43.45 -27.62 -0.71
N GLY A 495 -44.33 -26.92 -1.44
CA GLY A 495 -45.77 -26.88 -1.15
C GLY A 495 -46.16 -26.16 0.14
N VAL A 496 -45.42 -25.11 0.51
CA VAL A 496 -45.47 -24.44 1.82
C VAL A 496 -45.81 -22.96 1.72
N ARG A 497 -46.18 -22.34 2.85
CA ARG A 497 -46.48 -20.90 2.91
C ARG A 497 -45.18 -20.09 2.83
N TYR A 498 -45.21 -18.93 2.16
CA TYR A 498 -44.03 -18.06 1.97
C TYR A 498 -43.25 -17.78 3.27
N GLU A 499 -43.97 -17.55 4.37
CA GLU A 499 -43.44 -17.36 5.73
C GLU A 499 -42.45 -18.46 6.18
N GLN A 500 -42.63 -19.70 5.74
CA GLN A 500 -41.81 -20.84 6.14
C GLN A 500 -40.50 -20.90 5.34
N VAL A 501 -40.53 -20.57 4.04
CA VAL A 501 -39.32 -20.48 3.21
C VAL A 501 -38.54 -19.19 3.48
N ALA A 502 -39.23 -18.13 3.89
CA ALA A 502 -38.63 -16.90 4.39
C ALA A 502 -37.78 -17.09 5.67
N GLN A 503 -37.85 -18.27 6.33
CA GLN A 503 -36.96 -18.64 7.43
C GLN A 503 -35.58 -19.14 6.95
N ILE A 504 -35.42 -19.58 5.68
CA ILE A 504 -34.14 -20.14 5.20
C ILE A 504 -33.03 -19.07 5.24
N PRO A 505 -33.20 -17.83 4.72
CA PRO A 505 -32.19 -16.78 4.89
C PRO A 505 -31.96 -16.43 6.37
N THR A 506 -33.02 -16.46 7.21
CA THR A 506 -32.92 -16.21 8.66
C THR A 506 -32.00 -17.23 9.34
N VAL A 507 -32.18 -18.54 9.11
CA VAL A 507 -31.31 -19.55 9.74
C VAL A 507 -29.91 -19.54 9.16
N MET A 508 -29.72 -19.17 7.88
CA MET A 508 -28.39 -19.01 7.30
C MET A 508 -27.66 -17.83 7.97
N GLN A 509 -28.33 -16.71 8.21
CA GLN A 509 -27.71 -15.57 8.91
C GLN A 509 -27.44 -15.88 10.39
N ALA A 510 -28.32 -16.62 11.07
CA ALA A 510 -28.06 -17.11 12.42
C ALA A 510 -26.88 -18.08 12.48
N GLY A 511 -26.77 -19.00 11.50
CA GLY A 511 -25.66 -19.92 11.35
C GLY A 511 -24.34 -19.18 11.11
N TYR A 512 -24.30 -18.25 10.16
CA TYR A 512 -23.11 -17.45 9.89
C TYR A 512 -22.70 -16.59 11.10
N ALA A 513 -23.65 -15.95 11.80
CA ALA A 513 -23.36 -15.20 13.02
C ALA A 513 -22.79 -16.10 14.15
N ALA A 514 -23.28 -17.33 14.29
CA ALA A 514 -22.71 -18.32 15.20
C ALA A 514 -21.30 -18.76 14.74
N GLY A 515 -21.08 -18.95 13.44
CA GLY A 515 -19.76 -19.21 12.86
C GLY A 515 -18.77 -18.08 13.15
N LEU A 516 -19.19 -16.82 13.03
CA LEU A 516 -18.36 -15.66 13.36
C LEU A 516 -17.96 -15.67 14.84
N LEU A 517 -18.91 -15.94 15.73
CA LEU A 517 -18.66 -15.96 17.17
C LEU A 517 -17.76 -17.13 17.60
N PHE A 518 -17.96 -18.33 17.04
CA PHE A 518 -17.30 -19.56 17.53
C PHE A 518 -16.10 -20.02 16.69
N LEU A 519 -16.10 -19.83 15.36
CA LEU A 519 -15.05 -20.34 14.47
C LEU A 519 -14.01 -19.28 14.10
N CYS A 520 -14.36 -17.99 13.99
CA CYS A 520 -13.35 -16.97 13.68
C CYS A 520 -12.24 -16.87 14.76
N PRO A 521 -12.56 -16.81 16.07
CA PRO A 521 -11.54 -16.83 17.13
C PRO A 521 -10.74 -18.15 17.22
N LEU A 522 -11.22 -19.23 16.62
CA LEU A 522 -10.50 -20.50 16.55
C LEU A 522 -9.38 -20.48 15.50
N GLY A 523 -9.48 -19.59 14.49
CA GLY A 523 -8.43 -19.36 13.49
C GLY A 523 -7.19 -18.62 14.01
N ASP A 524 -7.26 -18.01 15.19
CA ASP A 524 -6.09 -17.43 15.88
C ASP A 524 -5.28 -18.51 16.66
N LEU A 525 -5.91 -19.67 16.92
CA LEU A 525 -5.37 -20.79 17.71
C LEU A 525 -4.91 -21.98 16.86
N LEU A 526 -5.62 -22.28 15.76
CA LEU A 526 -5.29 -23.39 14.85
C LEU A 526 -4.43 -22.90 13.68
N PRO A 527 -3.56 -23.74 13.11
CA PRO A 527 -2.88 -23.44 11.85
C PRO A 527 -3.90 -23.09 10.76
N ARG A 528 -3.75 -21.90 10.17
CA ARG A 528 -4.85 -21.26 9.40
C ARG A 528 -5.21 -22.06 8.15
N ARG A 529 -4.22 -22.62 7.45
CA ARG A 529 -4.41 -23.37 6.20
C ARG A 529 -5.30 -24.62 6.36
N PRO A 530 -4.97 -25.62 7.20
CA PRO A 530 -5.80 -26.82 7.33
C PRO A 530 -7.18 -26.52 7.94
N PHE A 531 -7.30 -25.48 8.78
CA PHE A 531 -8.59 -25.03 9.30
C PHE A 531 -9.49 -24.45 8.18
N VAL A 532 -8.96 -23.54 7.36
CA VAL A 532 -9.65 -22.99 6.18
C VAL A 532 -10.01 -24.08 5.16
N CYS A 533 -9.06 -24.95 4.79
CA CYS A 533 -9.31 -26.02 3.82
C CYS A 533 -10.35 -27.03 4.35
N GLY A 534 -10.30 -27.35 5.65
CA GLY A 534 -11.30 -28.19 6.32
C GLY A 534 -12.70 -27.60 6.31
N LEU A 535 -12.85 -26.31 6.62
CA LEU A 535 -14.14 -25.61 6.60
C LEU A 535 -14.74 -25.53 5.19
N VAL A 536 -13.94 -25.21 4.17
CA VAL A 536 -14.42 -25.16 2.77
C VAL A 536 -14.78 -26.55 2.26
N GLY A 537 -13.93 -27.56 2.49
CA GLY A 537 -14.21 -28.94 2.09
C GLY A 537 -15.47 -29.51 2.76
N PHE A 538 -15.64 -29.27 4.06
CA PHE A 538 -16.86 -29.66 4.78
C PHE A 538 -18.10 -28.94 4.23
N THR A 539 -18.01 -27.63 4.00
CA THR A 539 -19.09 -26.84 3.37
C THR A 539 -19.46 -27.42 2.00
N ALA A 540 -18.47 -27.73 1.17
CA ALA A 540 -18.66 -28.34 -0.15
C ALA A 540 -19.35 -29.72 -0.06
N THR A 541 -19.05 -30.56 0.94
CA THR A 541 -19.77 -31.82 1.15
C THR A 541 -21.24 -31.61 1.56
N LEU A 542 -21.55 -30.59 2.36
CA LEU A 542 -22.93 -30.30 2.78
C LEU A 542 -23.81 -29.76 1.65
N TRP A 543 -23.23 -29.07 0.65
CA TRP A 543 -23.96 -28.65 -0.55
C TRP A 543 -24.59 -29.83 -1.32
N LEU A 544 -23.99 -31.04 -1.26
CA LEU A 544 -24.61 -32.25 -1.83
C LEU A 544 -25.94 -32.58 -1.15
N GLY A 545 -26.03 -32.38 0.17
CA GLY A 545 -27.27 -32.54 0.93
C GLY A 545 -28.35 -31.58 0.46
N LEU A 546 -28.02 -30.29 0.24
CA LEU A 546 -28.95 -29.30 -0.30
C LEU A 546 -29.42 -29.63 -1.75
N CYS A 547 -28.56 -30.25 -2.55
CA CYS A 547 -28.92 -30.68 -3.92
C CYS A 547 -29.93 -31.84 -3.96
N LEU A 548 -29.91 -32.72 -2.94
CA LEU A 548 -30.68 -33.98 -2.90
C LEU A 548 -31.91 -33.94 -1.99
N THR A 549 -32.03 -32.94 -1.13
CA THR A 549 -33.09 -32.88 -0.11
C THR A 549 -34.43 -32.42 -0.69
N SER A 550 -35.51 -33.11 -0.31
CA SER A 550 -36.91 -32.77 -0.64
C SER A 550 -37.78 -32.49 0.59
N ASP A 551 -37.18 -32.38 1.78
CA ASP A 551 -37.86 -31.95 3.02
C ASP A 551 -37.33 -30.58 3.45
N LEU A 552 -38.25 -29.63 3.72
CA LEU A 552 -37.91 -28.27 4.13
C LEU A 552 -37.18 -28.24 5.48
N GLY A 553 -37.52 -29.11 6.43
CA GLY A 553 -36.88 -29.13 7.75
C GLY A 553 -35.40 -29.49 7.65
N THR A 554 -35.11 -30.59 6.95
CA THR A 554 -33.77 -31.07 6.64
C THR A 554 -32.99 -30.04 5.81
N PHE A 555 -33.62 -29.44 4.80
CA PHE A 555 -32.99 -28.40 3.97
C PHE A 555 -32.58 -27.17 4.81
N THR A 556 -33.46 -26.73 5.70
CA THR A 556 -33.23 -25.62 6.64
C THR A 556 -32.11 -25.93 7.63
N ALA A 557 -32.07 -27.15 8.17
CA ALA A 557 -31.03 -27.60 9.09
C ALA A 557 -29.64 -27.68 8.41
N ILE A 558 -29.56 -28.24 7.19
CA ILE A 558 -28.30 -28.26 6.42
C ILE A 558 -27.88 -26.83 6.05
N SER A 559 -28.82 -25.96 5.69
CA SER A 559 -28.55 -24.55 5.36
C SER A 559 -27.94 -23.78 6.53
N PHE A 560 -28.42 -24.01 7.76
CA PHE A 560 -27.81 -23.47 8.98
C PHE A 560 -26.35 -23.92 9.12
N ILE A 561 -26.06 -25.22 9.00
CA ILE A 561 -24.69 -25.77 9.19
C ILE A 561 -23.75 -25.27 8.08
N VAL A 562 -24.21 -25.25 6.81
CA VAL A 562 -23.48 -24.67 5.67
C VAL A 562 -23.10 -23.21 5.97
N ALA A 563 -24.02 -22.43 6.55
CA ALA A 563 -23.75 -21.04 6.87
C ALA A 563 -22.77 -20.86 8.06
N VAL A 564 -22.82 -21.74 9.07
CA VAL A 564 -21.82 -21.78 10.16
C VAL A 564 -20.41 -21.93 9.59
N THR A 565 -20.20 -22.87 8.66
CA THR A 565 -18.85 -23.15 8.12
C THR A 565 -18.45 -22.28 6.92
N THR A 566 -19.36 -21.45 6.40
CA THR A 566 -19.14 -20.47 5.33
C THR A 566 -18.32 -19.24 5.78
N VAL A 567 -17.95 -19.12 7.07
CA VAL A 567 -17.23 -17.95 7.61
C VAL A 567 -15.75 -17.80 7.18
N THR A 568 -15.22 -18.75 6.41
CA THR A 568 -13.87 -18.73 5.83
C THR A 568 -13.38 -17.36 5.29
N PRO A 569 -14.21 -16.53 4.63
CA PRO A 569 -13.77 -15.23 4.13
C PRO A 569 -13.31 -14.25 5.22
N GLN A 570 -13.82 -14.37 6.44
CA GLN A 570 -13.33 -13.58 7.59
C GLN A 570 -12.02 -14.13 8.18
N LEU A 571 -11.67 -15.39 7.90
CA LEU A 571 -10.35 -15.97 8.23
C LEU A 571 -9.29 -15.63 7.18
N MET A 572 -9.70 -15.49 5.92
CA MET A 572 -8.80 -15.13 4.81
C MET A 572 -8.42 -13.65 4.82
N LEU A 573 -9.27 -12.75 5.31
CA LEU A 573 -8.96 -11.31 5.37
C LEU A 573 -7.74 -10.98 6.26
N PRO A 574 -7.62 -11.46 7.51
CA PRO A 574 -6.40 -11.29 8.29
C PRO A 574 -5.18 -11.95 7.64
N LEU A 575 -5.32 -13.14 7.05
CA LEU A 575 -4.22 -13.84 6.37
C LEU A 575 -3.66 -13.04 5.18
N VAL A 576 -4.52 -12.38 4.40
CA VAL A 576 -4.11 -11.47 3.33
C VAL A 576 -3.43 -10.23 3.90
N GLY A 577 -3.89 -9.74 5.06
CA GLY A 577 -3.21 -8.70 5.81
C GLY A 577 -1.83 -9.14 6.32
N ASP A 578 -1.65 -10.38 6.74
CA ASP A 578 -0.40 -10.88 7.32
C ASP A 578 0.63 -11.29 6.25
N LEU A 579 0.19 -11.63 5.03
CA LEU A 579 1.07 -12.01 3.91
C LEU A 579 1.45 -10.85 2.98
N ALA A 580 0.62 -9.81 2.85
CA ALA A 580 0.85 -8.75 1.86
C ALA A 580 1.92 -7.72 2.31
N PRO A 581 2.92 -7.38 1.47
CA PRO A 581 3.93 -6.37 1.79
C PRO A 581 3.33 -5.04 2.23
N PRO A 582 3.92 -4.30 3.20
CA PRO A 582 3.32 -3.09 3.77
C PRO A 582 2.80 -2.09 2.73
N SER A 583 3.64 -1.75 1.74
CA SER A 583 3.32 -0.81 0.64
C SER A 583 2.15 -1.25 -0.27
N ARG A 584 1.77 -2.53 -0.25
CA ARG A 584 0.64 -3.09 -1.04
C ARG A 584 -0.47 -3.68 -0.16
N ARG A 585 -0.34 -3.63 1.17
CA ARG A 585 -1.23 -4.27 2.16
C ARG A 585 -2.67 -3.78 2.07
N ALA A 586 -2.87 -2.48 1.99
CA ALA A 586 -4.20 -1.86 1.83
C ALA A 586 -4.85 -2.24 0.47
N ALA A 587 -4.06 -2.24 -0.61
CA ALA A 587 -4.53 -2.66 -1.94
C ALA A 587 -4.94 -4.15 -1.94
N ALA A 588 -4.12 -5.03 -1.36
CA ALA A 588 -4.42 -6.45 -1.23
C ALA A 588 -5.74 -6.71 -0.47
N LEU A 589 -5.87 -6.13 0.72
CA LEU A 589 -7.09 -6.22 1.54
C LEU A 589 -8.32 -5.69 0.79
N SER A 590 -8.21 -4.55 0.11
CA SER A 590 -9.34 -3.97 -0.63
C SER A 590 -9.84 -4.88 -1.76
N ILE A 591 -8.94 -5.54 -2.49
CA ILE A 591 -9.31 -6.46 -3.59
C ILE A 591 -10.08 -7.67 -3.07
N VAL A 592 -9.69 -8.22 -1.92
CA VAL A 592 -10.41 -9.35 -1.30
C VAL A 592 -11.77 -8.92 -0.73
N VAL A 593 -11.87 -7.72 -0.14
CA VAL A 593 -13.16 -7.14 0.29
C VAL A 593 -14.07 -6.86 -0.92
N SER A 594 -13.55 -6.35 -2.02
CA SER A 594 -14.31 -6.14 -3.27
C SER A 594 -14.79 -7.46 -3.87
N GLY A 595 -13.96 -8.51 -3.89
CA GLY A 595 -14.36 -9.85 -4.32
C GLY A 595 -15.48 -10.43 -3.44
N LEU A 596 -15.37 -10.29 -2.12
CA LEU A 596 -16.39 -10.68 -1.15
C LEU A 596 -17.74 -9.99 -1.43
N MET A 597 -17.72 -8.66 -1.61
CA MET A 597 -18.93 -7.87 -1.90
C MET A 597 -19.52 -8.16 -3.28
N LEU A 598 -18.69 -8.34 -4.31
CA LEU A 598 -19.14 -8.76 -5.63
C LEU A 598 -19.86 -10.12 -5.58
N GLY A 599 -19.36 -11.07 -4.78
CA GLY A 599 -19.97 -12.38 -4.57
C GLY A 599 -21.41 -12.33 -4.03
N VAL A 600 -21.69 -11.42 -3.07
CA VAL A 600 -23.04 -11.17 -2.52
C VAL A 600 -24.05 -10.82 -3.63
N LEU A 601 -23.60 -10.05 -4.61
CA LEU A 601 -24.44 -9.48 -5.68
C LEU A 601 -24.55 -10.46 -6.86
N VAL A 602 -23.43 -11.07 -7.27
CA VAL A 602 -23.37 -12.12 -8.31
C VAL A 602 -24.21 -13.34 -7.91
N ALA A 603 -24.30 -13.70 -6.63
CA ALA A 603 -25.17 -14.77 -6.14
C ALA A 603 -26.65 -14.57 -6.55
N ARG A 604 -27.15 -13.33 -6.44
CA ARG A 604 -28.53 -12.97 -6.80
C ARG A 604 -28.75 -13.09 -8.31
N VAL A 605 -27.82 -12.54 -9.10
CA VAL A 605 -27.90 -12.55 -10.58
C VAL A 605 -27.82 -13.97 -11.13
N LEU A 606 -26.85 -14.78 -10.67
CA LEU A 606 -26.71 -16.18 -11.09
C LEU A 606 -27.94 -17.01 -10.71
N SER A 607 -28.41 -16.91 -9.47
CA SER A 607 -29.56 -17.71 -9.03
C SER A 607 -30.82 -17.38 -9.82
N GLY A 608 -31.18 -16.09 -9.93
CA GLY A 608 -32.38 -15.68 -10.66
C GLY A 608 -32.32 -15.97 -12.17
N THR A 609 -31.12 -15.90 -12.77
CA THR A 609 -30.92 -16.26 -14.18
C THR A 609 -31.07 -17.76 -14.40
N ILE A 610 -30.38 -18.59 -13.61
CA ILE A 610 -30.40 -20.05 -13.75
C ILE A 610 -31.80 -20.59 -13.47
N SER A 611 -32.48 -20.10 -12.42
CA SER A 611 -33.82 -20.57 -12.05
C SER A 611 -34.93 -20.16 -13.01
N ASN A 612 -34.65 -19.26 -13.96
CA ASN A 612 -35.57 -18.84 -15.01
C ASN A 612 -35.53 -19.78 -16.24
N PHE A 613 -34.42 -20.47 -16.48
CA PHE A 613 -34.23 -21.39 -17.61
C PHE A 613 -34.16 -22.87 -17.21
N VAL A 614 -33.85 -23.15 -15.94
CA VAL A 614 -33.63 -24.49 -15.37
C VAL A 614 -34.29 -24.56 -13.98
N THR A 615 -34.58 -25.76 -13.47
CA THR A 615 -35.03 -25.95 -12.08
C THR A 615 -34.10 -25.28 -11.07
N TRP A 616 -34.64 -24.70 -10.00
CA TRP A 616 -33.87 -24.03 -8.93
C TRP A 616 -32.72 -24.89 -8.35
N ARG A 617 -32.88 -26.23 -8.31
CA ARG A 617 -31.84 -27.18 -7.88
C ARG A 617 -30.53 -27.08 -8.68
N ALA A 618 -30.56 -26.54 -9.91
CA ALA A 618 -29.36 -26.29 -10.71
C ALA A 618 -28.45 -25.21 -10.10
N VAL A 619 -29.00 -24.24 -9.36
CA VAL A 619 -28.22 -23.25 -8.60
C VAL A 619 -27.40 -23.93 -7.51
N TYR A 620 -27.98 -24.94 -6.86
CA TYR A 620 -27.32 -25.71 -5.80
C TYR A 620 -26.24 -26.64 -6.36
N TRP A 621 -26.48 -27.28 -7.51
CA TRP A 621 -25.46 -28.07 -8.22
C TRP A 621 -24.30 -27.21 -8.74
N MET A 622 -24.58 -25.99 -9.22
CA MET A 622 -23.54 -25.02 -9.59
C MET A 622 -22.71 -24.62 -8.36
N ALA A 623 -23.36 -24.23 -7.26
CA ALA A 623 -22.68 -23.84 -6.03
C ALA A 623 -21.84 -25.00 -5.44
N PHE A 624 -22.35 -26.23 -5.45
CA PHE A 624 -21.60 -27.44 -5.11
C PHE A 624 -20.31 -27.58 -5.92
N ALA A 625 -20.39 -27.47 -7.25
CA ALA A 625 -19.23 -27.56 -8.14
C ALA A 625 -18.22 -26.42 -7.88
N ILE A 626 -18.69 -25.19 -7.71
CA ILE A 626 -17.84 -24.03 -7.41
C ILE A 626 -17.15 -24.18 -6.05
N GLN A 627 -17.85 -24.67 -5.02
CA GLN A 627 -17.25 -24.93 -3.70
C GLN A 627 -16.16 -26.01 -3.75
N TYR A 628 -16.32 -27.06 -4.55
CA TYR A 628 -15.24 -28.03 -4.80
C TYR A 628 -14.06 -27.44 -5.59
N ILE A 629 -14.30 -26.57 -6.57
CA ILE A 629 -13.24 -25.85 -7.28
C ILE A 629 -12.44 -24.95 -6.32
N ILE A 630 -13.12 -24.21 -5.43
CA ILE A 630 -12.49 -23.37 -4.42
C ILE A 630 -11.70 -24.23 -3.43
N PHE A 631 -12.26 -25.35 -2.96
CA PHE A 631 -11.55 -26.30 -2.10
C PHE A 631 -10.24 -26.78 -2.75
N VAL A 632 -10.28 -27.23 -4.02
CA VAL A 632 -9.08 -27.71 -4.73
C VAL A 632 -8.06 -26.59 -4.95
N LEU A 633 -8.50 -25.39 -5.35
CA LEU A 633 -7.59 -24.26 -5.57
C LEU A 633 -6.93 -23.79 -4.27
N LEU A 634 -7.67 -23.66 -3.17
CA LEU A 634 -7.10 -23.32 -1.86
C LEU A 634 -6.19 -24.43 -1.33
N TRP A 635 -6.58 -25.70 -1.47
CA TRP A 635 -5.75 -26.83 -1.04
C TRP A 635 -4.40 -26.88 -1.78
N LEU A 636 -4.39 -26.58 -3.09
CA LEU A 636 -3.17 -26.54 -3.90
C LEU A 636 -2.31 -25.28 -3.69
N PHE A 637 -2.91 -24.10 -3.58
CA PHE A 637 -2.17 -22.82 -3.67
C PHE A 637 -2.13 -21.97 -2.40
N MET A 638 -2.90 -22.28 -1.35
CA MET A 638 -2.78 -21.56 -0.08
C MET A 638 -1.44 -21.91 0.59
N PRO A 639 -0.59 -20.93 0.94
CA PRO A 639 0.61 -21.19 1.73
C PRO A 639 0.22 -21.65 3.14
N ASP A 640 1.06 -22.47 3.76
CA ASP A 640 0.93 -22.71 5.20
C ASP A 640 1.36 -21.46 5.99
N TYR A 641 0.81 -21.26 7.18
CA TYR A 641 1.12 -20.10 8.03
C TYR A 641 0.97 -20.46 9.52
N PRO A 642 1.96 -20.14 10.37
CA PRO A 642 1.93 -20.50 11.79
C PRO A 642 0.75 -19.88 12.55
N ALA A 643 0.30 -20.56 13.61
CA ALA A 643 -0.76 -20.04 14.48
C ALA A 643 -0.28 -18.78 15.22
N THR A 644 -1.11 -17.75 15.27
CA THR A 644 -0.71 -16.42 15.78
C THR A 644 -0.61 -16.35 17.30
N ASN A 645 -1.30 -17.23 18.03
CA ASN A 645 -1.25 -17.30 19.50
C ASN A 645 -1.22 -18.75 20.03
N PRO A 646 -0.10 -19.49 19.87
CA PRO A 646 0.03 -20.83 20.43
C PRO A 646 -0.04 -20.79 21.96
N GLY A 647 -1.06 -21.44 22.54
CA GLY A 647 -1.19 -21.63 23.99
C GLY A 647 -2.31 -20.83 24.70
N MET A 648 -3.02 -19.91 24.02
CA MET A 648 -4.18 -19.25 24.64
C MET A 648 -5.40 -20.17 24.75
N ASN A 649 -6.10 -20.13 25.88
CA ASN A 649 -7.32 -20.89 26.09
C ASN A 649 -8.52 -20.23 25.37
N TYR A 650 -9.13 -20.96 24.42
CA TYR A 650 -10.27 -20.53 23.60
C TYR A 650 -11.39 -19.80 24.37
N PHE A 651 -11.81 -20.33 25.52
CA PHE A 651 -12.87 -19.70 26.33
C PHE A 651 -12.48 -18.31 26.86
N ARG A 652 -11.18 -18.06 27.09
CA ARG A 652 -10.67 -16.75 27.50
C ARG A 652 -10.72 -15.74 26.37
N ILE A 653 -10.48 -16.15 25.12
CA ILE A 653 -10.59 -15.28 23.94
C ILE A 653 -12.04 -14.83 23.75
N LEU A 654 -13.01 -15.76 23.80
CA LEU A 654 -14.44 -15.42 23.75
C LEU A 654 -14.86 -14.45 24.87
N LEU A 655 -14.42 -14.71 26.11
CA LEU A 655 -14.72 -13.85 27.25
C LEU A 655 -14.09 -12.44 27.11
N ASP A 656 -12.91 -12.35 26.52
CA ASP A 656 -12.23 -11.06 26.30
C ASP A 656 -12.91 -10.24 25.19
N ILE A 657 -13.37 -10.87 24.09
CA ILE A 657 -14.20 -10.19 23.07
C ILE A 657 -15.45 -9.57 23.70
N VAL A 658 -16.12 -10.29 24.61
CA VAL A 658 -17.29 -9.76 25.35
C VAL A 658 -16.89 -8.61 26.29
N LYS A 659 -15.73 -8.67 26.98
CA LYS A 659 -15.24 -7.57 27.82
C LYS A 659 -14.91 -6.31 27.02
N MET A 660 -14.38 -6.44 25.80
CA MET A 660 -14.03 -5.30 24.95
C MET A 660 -15.26 -4.41 24.65
N LEU A 661 -16.44 -5.03 24.46
CA LEU A 661 -17.72 -4.33 24.31
C LEU A 661 -18.14 -3.54 25.56
N PHE A 662 -17.67 -3.88 26.77
CA PHE A 662 -17.92 -3.09 27.98
C PHE A 662 -16.81 -2.08 28.30
N ARG A 663 -15.68 -2.13 27.58
CA ARG A 663 -14.50 -1.28 27.81
C ARG A 663 -14.41 -0.10 26.83
N HIS A 664 -14.82 -0.28 25.57
CA HIS A 664 -14.59 0.72 24.52
C HIS A 664 -15.91 1.26 23.91
N PRO A 665 -16.34 2.49 24.26
CA PRO A 665 -17.60 3.04 23.76
C PRO A 665 -17.59 3.31 22.24
N VAL A 666 -16.41 3.50 21.63
CA VAL A 666 -16.26 3.56 20.16
C VAL A 666 -16.75 2.27 19.51
N LEU A 667 -16.30 1.12 20.03
CA LEU A 667 -16.68 -0.19 19.50
C LEU A 667 -18.17 -0.44 19.67
N VAL A 668 -18.77 -0.08 20.81
CA VAL A 668 -20.23 -0.20 21.02
C VAL A 668 -21.02 0.66 20.04
N GLN A 669 -20.61 1.92 19.84
CA GLN A 669 -21.26 2.83 18.91
C GLN A 669 -21.21 2.29 17.47
N ALA A 670 -20.04 1.79 17.03
CA ALA A 670 -19.86 1.16 15.73
C ALA A 670 -20.69 -0.13 15.58
N CYS A 671 -20.67 -1.02 16.59
CA CYS A 671 -21.46 -2.25 16.61
C CYS A 671 -22.98 -1.99 16.52
N LEU A 672 -23.50 -1.03 17.30
CA LEU A 672 -24.91 -0.67 17.28
C LEU A 672 -25.32 0.01 15.96
N ALA A 673 -24.50 0.92 15.43
CA ALA A 673 -24.74 1.53 14.13
C ALA A 673 -24.69 0.49 13.00
N GLY A 674 -23.72 -0.43 13.02
CA GLY A 674 -23.60 -1.53 12.06
C GLY A 674 -24.79 -2.50 12.12
N LEU A 675 -25.26 -2.85 13.32
CA LEU A 675 -26.45 -3.66 13.55
C LEU A 675 -27.70 -2.99 12.95
N PHE A 676 -27.98 -1.75 13.33
CA PHE A 676 -29.17 -1.03 12.87
C PHE A 676 -29.11 -0.62 11.38
N CYS A 677 -27.93 -0.45 10.80
CA CYS A 677 -27.76 -0.22 9.35
C CYS A 677 -27.99 -1.50 8.53
N SER A 678 -27.54 -2.65 9.03
CA SER A 678 -27.59 -3.93 8.30
C SER A 678 -28.95 -4.63 8.31
N ALA A 679 -29.83 -4.27 9.25
CA ALA A 679 -31.20 -4.78 9.31
C ALA A 679 -32.03 -4.36 8.07
N PRO A 680 -32.17 -3.05 7.74
CA PRO A 680 -32.78 -2.59 6.51
C PRO A 680 -32.21 -3.21 5.24
N PHE A 681 -30.88 -3.34 5.14
CA PHE A 681 -30.21 -3.94 3.98
C PHE A 681 -30.80 -5.32 3.64
N THR A 682 -30.87 -6.24 4.61
CA THR A 682 -31.40 -7.58 4.32
C THR A 682 -32.92 -7.58 4.25
N SER A 683 -33.61 -6.82 5.10
CA SER A 683 -35.08 -6.67 5.06
C SER A 683 -35.57 -6.27 3.67
N PHE A 684 -34.89 -5.32 3.01
CA PHE A 684 -35.15 -4.95 1.63
C PHE A 684 -34.85 -6.13 0.69
N TRP A 685 -33.65 -6.70 0.73
CA TRP A 685 -33.24 -7.75 -0.20
C TRP A 685 -33.98 -9.10 -0.06
N THR A 686 -34.77 -9.34 0.99
CA THR A 686 -35.70 -10.49 1.06
C THR A 686 -37.12 -10.12 0.68
N THR A 687 -37.62 -8.95 1.10
CA THR A 687 -38.99 -8.52 0.77
C THR A 687 -39.14 -8.02 -0.66
N LEU A 688 -38.06 -7.56 -1.31
CA LEU A 688 -38.03 -7.17 -2.73
C LEU A 688 -38.45 -8.32 -3.65
N THR A 689 -38.00 -9.55 -3.38
CA THR A 689 -38.39 -10.75 -4.15
C THR A 689 -39.91 -10.96 -4.09
N PHE A 690 -40.55 -10.65 -2.98
CA PHE A 690 -42.01 -10.76 -2.84
C PHE A 690 -42.73 -9.58 -3.51
N LEU A 691 -42.29 -8.34 -3.32
CA LEU A 691 -42.87 -7.16 -3.98
C LEU A 691 -42.89 -7.31 -5.51
N LEU A 692 -41.76 -7.73 -6.09
CA LEU A 692 -41.62 -7.79 -7.55
C LEU A 692 -42.32 -9.01 -8.17
N ALA A 693 -42.48 -10.11 -7.43
CA ALA A 693 -43.17 -11.30 -7.92
C ALA A 693 -44.71 -11.21 -7.85
N ASP A 694 -45.25 -10.31 -7.01
CA ASP A 694 -46.68 -10.11 -6.77
C ASP A 694 -47.24 -8.94 -7.60
N ASP A 695 -48.54 -8.66 -7.48
CA ASP A 695 -49.16 -7.47 -8.06
C ASP A 695 -48.58 -6.17 -7.44
N PRO A 696 -48.30 -5.12 -8.24
CA PRO A 696 -48.68 -4.94 -9.64
C PRO A 696 -47.61 -5.39 -10.66
N TYR A 697 -46.50 -5.99 -10.24
CA TYR A 697 -45.32 -6.18 -11.10
C TYR A 697 -45.27 -7.53 -11.80
N ASN A 698 -45.58 -8.63 -11.12
CA ASN A 698 -45.58 -10.01 -11.67
C ASN A 698 -44.27 -10.37 -12.41
N TYR A 699 -43.11 -9.93 -11.91
CA TYR A 699 -41.81 -10.12 -12.56
C TYR A 699 -41.24 -11.53 -12.36
N SER A 700 -40.56 -12.04 -13.40
CA SER A 700 -39.87 -13.32 -13.36
C SER A 700 -38.60 -13.29 -12.50
N SER A 701 -38.16 -14.46 -12.04
CA SER A 701 -36.92 -14.61 -11.26
C SER A 701 -35.68 -14.06 -11.99
N LEU A 702 -35.66 -14.01 -13.33
CA LEU A 702 -34.61 -13.32 -14.09
C LEU A 702 -34.61 -11.81 -13.81
N THR A 703 -35.75 -11.14 -13.99
CA THR A 703 -35.88 -9.70 -13.73
C THR A 703 -35.58 -9.36 -12.28
N ILE A 704 -36.05 -10.18 -11.33
CA ILE A 704 -35.75 -10.02 -9.90
C ILE A 704 -34.25 -10.22 -9.63
N GLY A 705 -33.61 -11.23 -10.24
CA GLY A 705 -32.16 -11.45 -10.13
C GLY A 705 -31.33 -10.30 -10.67
N LEU A 706 -31.78 -9.66 -11.76
CA LEU A 706 -31.12 -8.51 -12.39
C LEU A 706 -31.12 -7.25 -11.50
N PHE A 707 -32.01 -7.11 -10.50
CA PHE A 707 -31.89 -6.03 -9.50
C PHE A 707 -30.56 -6.10 -8.74
N GLY A 708 -29.94 -7.28 -8.62
CA GLY A 708 -28.60 -7.44 -8.04
C GLY A 708 -27.51 -6.62 -8.74
N LEU A 709 -27.70 -6.25 -10.01
CA LEU A 709 -26.78 -5.35 -10.74
C LEU A 709 -26.83 -3.90 -10.22
N ILE A 710 -27.95 -3.47 -9.65
CA ILE A 710 -28.10 -2.11 -9.10
C ILE A 710 -27.24 -1.94 -7.84
N GLY A 711 -27.14 -2.99 -7.01
CA GLY A 711 -26.21 -3.03 -5.88
C GLY A 711 -24.74 -2.96 -6.31
N ILE A 712 -24.39 -3.48 -7.51
CA ILE A 712 -23.03 -3.34 -8.06
C ILE A 712 -22.74 -1.87 -8.39
N ALA A 713 -23.71 -1.12 -8.93
CA ALA A 713 -23.54 0.32 -9.15
C ALA A 713 -23.32 1.08 -7.84
N GLY A 714 -24.10 0.78 -6.78
CA GLY A 714 -23.87 1.35 -5.44
C GLY A 714 -22.50 0.99 -4.85
N MET A 715 -22.04 -0.24 -5.07
CA MET A 715 -20.71 -0.70 -4.65
C MET A 715 -19.58 0.03 -5.39
N LEU A 716 -19.69 0.26 -6.70
CA LEU A 716 -18.66 0.90 -7.53
C LEU A 716 -18.44 2.39 -7.19
N ILE A 717 -19.46 3.09 -6.68
CA ILE A 717 -19.35 4.49 -6.23
C ILE A 717 -18.57 4.59 -4.90
N SER A 718 -18.61 3.56 -4.05
CA SER A 718 -18.07 3.61 -2.69
C SER A 718 -16.55 3.85 -2.60
N PRO A 719 -15.67 3.21 -3.42
CA PRO A 719 -14.23 3.54 -3.45
C PRO A 719 -13.92 4.98 -3.91
N ILE A 720 -14.76 5.55 -4.78
CA ILE A 720 -14.60 6.94 -5.26
C ILE A 720 -14.93 7.91 -4.12
N TYR A 721 -16.02 7.66 -3.39
CA TYR A 721 -16.38 8.43 -2.20
C TYR A 721 -15.30 8.35 -1.11
N ALA A 722 -14.75 7.16 -0.85
CA ALA A 722 -13.70 6.98 0.14
C ALA A 722 -12.49 7.91 -0.12
N ARG A 723 -11.92 7.83 -1.34
CA ARG A 723 -10.77 8.64 -1.77
C ARG A 723 -11.01 10.16 -1.84
N THR A 724 -12.27 10.59 -1.95
CA THR A 724 -12.61 12.02 -2.12
C THR A 724 -13.13 12.66 -0.84
N VAL A 725 -13.59 11.86 0.14
CA VAL A 725 -14.27 12.36 1.35
C VAL A 725 -13.71 11.73 2.62
N THR A 726 -13.57 10.40 2.70
CA THR A 726 -13.15 9.72 3.94
C THR A 726 -11.69 10.03 4.33
N ASP A 727 -10.84 10.37 3.36
CA ASP A 727 -9.46 10.81 3.64
C ASP A 727 -9.40 12.22 4.25
N ARG A 728 -10.41 13.08 3.99
CA ARG A 728 -10.47 14.49 4.43
C ARG A 728 -11.32 14.72 5.69
N PHE A 729 -12.30 13.85 5.96
CA PHE A 729 -13.25 14.00 7.05
C PHE A 729 -13.17 12.84 8.05
N VAL A 730 -13.45 13.12 9.33
CA VAL A 730 -13.51 12.12 10.40
C VAL A 730 -14.52 11.02 10.04
N PRO A 731 -14.24 9.72 10.27
CA PRO A 731 -15.13 8.63 9.84
C PRO A 731 -16.60 8.78 10.28
N HIS A 732 -16.84 9.42 11.44
CA HIS A 732 -18.18 9.79 11.94
C HIS A 732 -19.04 10.53 10.90
N PHE A 733 -18.45 11.41 10.07
CA PHE A 733 -19.15 12.11 8.98
C PHE A 733 -19.56 11.15 7.87
N SER A 734 -18.66 10.27 7.42
CA SER A 734 -18.95 9.26 6.39
C SER A 734 -20.04 8.28 6.86
N VAL A 735 -20.06 7.91 8.14
CA VAL A 735 -21.17 7.11 8.72
C VAL A 735 -22.48 7.88 8.69
N LEU A 736 -22.52 9.12 9.17
CA LEU A 736 -23.75 9.93 9.20
C LEU A 736 -24.29 10.20 7.79
N PHE A 737 -23.42 10.47 6.83
CA PHE A 737 -23.75 10.62 5.41
C PHE A 737 -24.32 9.32 4.83
N GLY A 738 -23.65 8.17 5.02
CA GLY A 738 -24.11 6.87 4.55
C GLY A 738 -25.47 6.45 5.13
N LEU A 739 -25.70 6.72 6.42
CA LEU A 739 -27.00 6.52 7.06
C LEU A 739 -28.08 7.46 6.50
N THR A 740 -27.74 8.72 6.21
CA THR A 740 -28.68 9.69 5.62
C THR A 740 -29.06 9.30 4.18
N CYS A 741 -28.10 8.87 3.35
CA CYS A 741 -28.36 8.30 2.03
C CYS A 741 -29.25 7.05 2.12
N SER A 742 -28.99 6.16 3.09
CA SER A 742 -29.81 4.97 3.33
C SER A 742 -31.25 5.34 3.72
N LEU A 743 -31.43 6.33 4.61
CA LEU A 743 -32.74 6.83 5.02
C LEU A 743 -33.52 7.41 3.83
N LEU A 744 -32.88 8.23 3.01
CA LEU A 744 -33.48 8.80 1.80
C LEU A 744 -33.88 7.70 0.81
N GLY A 745 -33.00 6.72 0.56
CA GLY A 745 -33.29 5.57 -0.29
C GLY A 745 -34.49 4.75 0.19
N ILE A 746 -34.54 4.41 1.47
CA ILE A 746 -35.64 3.65 2.07
C ILE A 746 -36.95 4.46 2.00
N CYS A 747 -36.95 5.75 2.35
CA CYS A 747 -38.14 6.59 2.25
C CYS A 747 -38.66 6.67 0.80
N LEU A 748 -37.78 6.87 -0.18
CA LEU A 748 -38.15 6.91 -1.59
C LEU A 748 -38.76 5.58 -2.05
N GLY A 749 -38.09 4.44 -1.82
CA GLY A 749 -38.59 3.14 -2.27
C GLY A 749 -39.80 2.61 -1.51
N THR A 750 -39.94 2.93 -0.22
CA THR A 750 -41.11 2.56 0.59
C THR A 750 -42.40 3.20 0.04
N TYR A 751 -42.37 4.51 -0.26
CA TYR A 751 -43.57 5.26 -0.64
C TYR A 751 -43.81 5.35 -2.15
N THR A 752 -42.77 5.21 -2.99
CA THR A 752 -42.96 5.19 -4.46
C THR A 752 -43.01 3.77 -5.02
N GLY A 753 -42.48 2.77 -4.34
CA GLY A 753 -42.41 1.38 -4.82
C GLY A 753 -43.75 0.65 -4.91
N THR A 754 -44.81 1.18 -4.33
CA THR A 754 -46.20 0.72 -4.55
C THR A 754 -46.78 1.16 -5.89
N PHE A 755 -46.11 2.07 -6.62
CA PHE A 755 -46.60 2.65 -7.87
C PHE A 755 -45.58 2.64 -9.02
N THR A 756 -44.27 2.63 -8.72
CA THR A 756 -43.21 2.66 -9.74
C THR A 756 -41.97 1.86 -9.34
N VAL A 757 -41.46 1.12 -10.33
CA VAL A 757 -40.20 0.36 -10.28
C VAL A 757 -39.01 1.25 -9.90
N ALA A 758 -39.08 2.54 -10.20
CA ALA A 758 -38.03 3.50 -9.84
C ALA A 758 -37.80 3.59 -8.32
N GLY A 759 -38.82 3.33 -7.50
CA GLY A 759 -38.69 3.34 -6.04
C GLY A 759 -37.70 2.28 -5.52
N PRO A 760 -37.95 0.99 -5.75
CA PRO A 760 -37.03 -0.07 -5.36
C PRO A 760 -35.64 0.05 -6.01
N VAL A 761 -35.53 0.59 -7.22
CA VAL A 761 -34.24 0.89 -7.87
C VAL A 761 -33.46 1.96 -7.09
N LEU A 762 -34.09 3.08 -6.74
CA LEU A 762 -33.46 4.15 -5.96
C LEU A 762 -33.13 3.69 -4.53
N GLN A 763 -33.99 2.87 -3.93
CA GLN A 763 -33.73 2.26 -2.62
C GLN A 763 -32.52 1.34 -2.66
N ALA A 764 -32.44 0.40 -3.61
CA ALA A 764 -31.29 -0.48 -3.76
C ALA A 764 -29.98 0.33 -3.90
N LEU A 765 -29.95 1.31 -4.81
CA LEU A 765 -28.75 2.10 -5.09
C LEU A 765 -28.30 2.92 -3.87
N LEU A 766 -29.21 3.70 -3.26
CA LEU A 766 -28.87 4.61 -2.17
C LEU A 766 -28.63 3.88 -0.83
N MET A 767 -29.33 2.77 -0.58
CA MET A 767 -29.16 1.95 0.62
C MET A 767 -27.90 1.10 0.55
N ASP A 768 -27.59 0.45 -0.58
CA ASP A 768 -26.36 -0.33 -0.70
C ASP A 768 -25.12 0.60 -0.65
N PHE A 769 -25.12 1.72 -1.38
CA PHE A 769 -24.06 2.74 -1.28
C PHE A 769 -23.92 3.31 0.15
N GLY A 770 -25.05 3.63 0.79
CA GLY A 770 -25.08 4.20 2.14
C GLY A 770 -24.57 3.22 3.20
N ASN A 771 -25.02 1.96 3.16
CA ASN A 771 -24.54 0.88 4.03
C ASN A 771 -23.06 0.57 3.80
N GLN A 772 -22.59 0.50 2.55
CA GLN A 772 -21.16 0.28 2.26
C GLN A 772 -20.30 1.41 2.84
N THR A 773 -20.69 2.65 2.61
CA THR A 773 -19.99 3.84 3.13
C THR A 773 -19.97 3.84 4.66
N ALA A 774 -21.10 3.53 5.32
CA ALA A 774 -21.18 3.43 6.76
C ALA A 774 -20.36 2.26 7.33
N GLN A 775 -20.32 1.10 6.68
CA GLN A 775 -19.52 -0.05 7.15
C GLN A 775 -18.01 0.18 6.99
N ILE A 776 -17.57 0.79 5.88
CA ILE A 776 -16.15 1.13 5.66
C ILE A 776 -15.67 2.13 6.74
N ALA A 777 -16.44 3.21 6.95
CA ALA A 777 -16.09 4.22 7.95
C ALA A 777 -16.12 3.68 9.39
N ASN A 778 -17.09 2.82 9.75
CA ASN A 778 -17.10 2.15 11.05
C ASN A 778 -15.96 1.14 11.22
N ARG A 779 -15.47 0.47 10.15
CA ARG A 779 -14.27 -0.38 10.24
C ARG A 779 -13.00 0.44 10.48
N SER A 780 -12.87 1.61 9.84
CA SER A 780 -11.75 2.52 10.09
C SER A 780 -11.67 2.94 11.57
N SER A 781 -12.80 3.36 12.14
CA SER A 781 -12.85 3.88 13.52
C SER A 781 -12.75 2.82 14.63
N ILE A 782 -12.86 1.53 14.33
CA ILE A 782 -12.62 0.46 15.32
C ILE A 782 -11.18 -0.06 15.29
N TYR A 783 -10.43 0.06 14.18
CA TYR A 783 -9.09 -0.53 14.10
C TYR A 783 -8.04 0.21 14.95
N SER A 784 -8.24 1.49 15.30
CA SER A 784 -7.41 2.22 16.28
C SER A 784 -7.67 1.80 17.74
N VAL A 785 -8.79 1.13 18.03
CA VAL A 785 -9.27 0.91 19.41
C VAL A 785 -8.42 -0.09 20.21
N GLU A 786 -7.89 -1.13 19.57
CA GLU A 786 -6.94 -2.06 20.19
C GLU A 786 -6.03 -2.74 19.12
N PRO A 787 -4.92 -2.10 18.71
CA PRO A 787 -4.07 -2.57 17.61
C PRO A 787 -3.53 -3.99 17.78
N LYS A 788 -3.28 -4.44 19.02
CA LYS A 788 -2.81 -5.79 19.36
C LYS A 788 -3.91 -6.87 19.32
N ARG A 789 -5.20 -6.51 19.10
CA ARG A 789 -6.35 -7.43 19.09
C ARG A 789 -7.30 -7.23 17.89
N ARG A 790 -6.79 -6.76 16.75
CA ARG A 790 -7.55 -6.47 15.51
C ARG A 790 -8.58 -7.55 15.13
N ASN A 791 -8.25 -8.84 15.22
CA ASN A 791 -9.18 -9.94 14.91
C ASN A 791 -10.37 -10.02 15.87
N GLY A 792 -10.14 -9.79 17.18
CA GLY A 792 -11.21 -9.74 18.19
C GLY A 792 -12.13 -8.54 18.01
N VAL A 793 -11.57 -7.36 17.71
CA VAL A 793 -12.33 -6.14 17.39
C VAL A 793 -13.21 -6.34 16.15
N ASN A 794 -12.63 -6.85 15.05
CA ASN A 794 -13.37 -7.13 13.82
C ASN A 794 -14.47 -8.18 14.05
N THR A 795 -14.19 -9.23 14.83
CA THR A 795 -15.19 -10.26 15.16
C THR A 795 -16.38 -9.66 15.92
N ALA A 796 -16.14 -8.80 16.92
CA ALA A 796 -17.22 -8.14 17.66
C ALA A 796 -18.13 -7.29 16.75
N PHE A 797 -17.53 -6.48 15.87
CA PHE A 797 -18.26 -5.67 14.91
C PHE A 797 -19.05 -6.53 13.91
N MET A 798 -18.40 -7.52 13.29
CA MET A 798 -19.04 -8.37 12.28
C MET A 798 -20.15 -9.24 12.86
N VAL A 799 -20.04 -9.73 14.10
CA VAL A 799 -21.15 -10.40 14.80
C VAL A 799 -22.32 -9.44 15.00
N ALA A 800 -22.10 -8.20 15.44
CA ALA A 800 -23.17 -7.20 15.58
C ALA A 800 -23.85 -6.86 14.23
N THR A 801 -23.06 -6.66 13.18
CA THR A 801 -23.53 -6.46 11.80
C THR A 801 -24.42 -7.62 11.31
N PHE A 802 -24.00 -8.88 11.50
CA PHE A 802 -24.80 -10.04 11.06
C PHE A 802 -25.99 -10.35 11.97
N CYS A 803 -25.93 -10.06 13.27
CA CYS A 803 -27.11 -10.02 14.13
C CYS A 803 -28.12 -8.95 13.65
N GLY A 804 -27.64 -7.82 13.16
CA GLY A 804 -28.45 -6.82 12.46
C GLY A 804 -29.14 -7.39 11.23
N GLN A 805 -28.39 -8.02 10.32
CA GLN A 805 -28.96 -8.69 9.15
C GLN A 805 -30.04 -9.71 9.53
N LEU A 806 -29.77 -10.57 10.53
CA LEU A 806 -30.70 -11.57 11.06
C LEU A 806 -32.01 -10.95 11.56
N ILE A 807 -31.92 -9.89 12.37
CA ILE A 807 -33.09 -9.13 12.86
C ILE A 807 -33.85 -8.52 11.69
N GLY A 808 -33.15 -7.94 10.71
CA GLY A 808 -33.73 -7.37 9.50
C GLY A 808 -34.53 -8.38 8.68
N THR A 809 -33.98 -9.56 8.44
CA THR A 809 -34.66 -10.65 7.72
C THR A 809 -35.88 -11.14 8.49
N ALA A 810 -35.74 -11.44 9.79
CA ALA A 810 -36.83 -11.97 10.60
C ALA A 810 -37.97 -10.95 10.74
N ALA A 811 -37.66 -9.72 11.15
CA ALA A 811 -38.65 -8.66 11.32
C ALA A 811 -39.24 -8.22 9.98
N GLY A 812 -38.40 -8.02 8.95
CA GLY A 812 -38.83 -7.61 7.62
C GLY A 812 -39.83 -8.59 6.99
N ASN A 813 -39.52 -9.89 7.01
CA ASN A 813 -40.40 -10.91 6.43
C ASN A 813 -41.72 -11.04 7.23
N HIS A 814 -41.68 -10.97 8.58
CA HIS A 814 -42.90 -10.98 9.40
C HIS A 814 -43.76 -9.72 9.24
N ILE A 815 -43.15 -8.54 9.18
CA ILE A 815 -43.86 -7.26 9.02
C ILE A 815 -44.41 -7.13 7.60
N TYR A 816 -43.69 -7.62 6.57
CA TYR A 816 -44.21 -7.70 5.20
C TYR A 816 -45.47 -8.59 5.13
N ALA A 817 -45.47 -9.76 5.79
CA ALA A 817 -46.64 -10.64 5.83
C ALA A 817 -47.85 -10.01 6.56
N ALA A 818 -47.63 -9.10 7.52
CA ALA A 818 -48.69 -8.47 8.31
C ALA A 818 -49.16 -7.10 7.80
N ALA A 819 -48.29 -6.33 7.13
CA ALA A 819 -48.50 -4.93 6.76
C ALA A 819 -47.90 -4.54 5.39
N GLY A 820 -47.50 -5.52 4.58
CA GLY A 820 -46.98 -5.34 3.22
C GLY A 820 -45.68 -4.55 3.12
N TRP A 821 -45.38 -4.10 1.90
CA TRP A 821 -44.19 -3.32 1.57
C TRP A 821 -44.02 -2.07 2.44
N VAL A 822 -45.09 -1.29 2.60
CA VAL A 822 -45.06 -0.02 3.35
C VAL A 822 -44.79 -0.27 4.84
N GLY A 823 -45.29 -1.37 5.41
CA GLY A 823 -44.97 -1.78 6.78
C GLY A 823 -43.49 -2.14 6.96
N SER A 824 -42.95 -2.99 6.08
CA SER A 824 -41.54 -3.40 6.11
C SER A 824 -40.59 -2.22 5.90
N GLY A 825 -40.92 -1.32 4.97
CA GLY A 825 -40.17 -0.09 4.73
C GLY A 825 -40.23 0.89 5.91
N SER A 826 -41.40 1.04 6.55
CA SER A 826 -41.55 1.87 7.75
C SER A 826 -40.75 1.35 8.94
N ALA A 827 -40.68 0.03 9.13
CA ALA A 827 -39.80 -0.57 10.13
C ALA A 827 -38.32 -0.32 9.79
N SER A 828 -37.96 -0.35 8.50
CA SER A 828 -36.60 -0.06 8.01
C SER A 828 -36.20 1.42 8.24
N VAL A 829 -37.14 2.37 8.09
CA VAL A 829 -36.97 3.77 8.49
C VAL A 829 -36.70 3.88 9.99
N GLY A 830 -37.42 3.11 10.81
CA GLY A 830 -37.21 3.04 12.26
C GLY A 830 -35.79 2.57 12.63
N PHE A 831 -35.29 1.52 11.98
CA PHE A 831 -33.93 1.02 12.21
C PHE A 831 -32.85 2.04 11.79
N ILE A 832 -32.91 2.67 10.61
CA ILE A 832 -31.93 3.71 10.24
C ILE A 832 -32.03 4.92 11.16
N SER A 833 -33.24 5.32 11.58
CA SER A 833 -33.41 6.41 12.54
C SER A 833 -32.74 6.09 13.89
N ALA A 834 -32.83 4.85 14.36
CA ALA A 834 -32.11 4.39 15.56
C ALA A 834 -30.58 4.40 15.34
N ALA A 835 -30.08 4.00 14.17
CA ALA A 835 -28.66 4.11 13.83
C ALA A 835 -28.17 5.56 13.87
N ILE A 836 -28.92 6.49 13.30
CA ILE A 836 -28.60 7.93 13.30
C ILE A 836 -28.60 8.47 14.74
N LEU A 837 -29.56 8.09 15.58
CA LEU A 837 -29.59 8.47 16.99
C LEU A 837 -28.41 7.92 17.79
N VAL A 838 -27.96 6.68 17.52
CA VAL A 838 -26.75 6.10 18.13
C VAL A 838 -25.47 6.85 17.72
N ILE A 839 -25.38 7.30 16.47
CA ILE A 839 -24.28 8.14 16.01
C ILE A 839 -24.34 9.53 16.66
N VAL A 840 -25.49 10.20 16.62
CA VAL A 840 -25.68 11.57 17.15
C VAL A 840 -25.64 11.64 18.68
N ALA A 841 -25.87 10.54 19.42
CA ALA A 841 -25.74 10.52 20.88
C ALA A 841 -24.31 10.73 21.40
N ARG A 842 -23.29 10.44 20.57
CA ARG A 842 -21.87 10.55 20.93
C ARG A 842 -21.08 11.13 19.77
N GLY A 843 -20.81 12.43 19.83
CA GLY A 843 -20.13 13.21 18.80
C GLY A 843 -18.69 12.73 18.53
N PRO A 844 -18.09 13.14 17.39
CA PRO A 844 -16.85 12.57 16.86
C PRO A 844 -15.70 12.53 17.87
N TRP A 845 -15.54 13.59 18.67
CA TRP A 845 -14.42 13.77 19.60
C TRP A 845 -14.71 13.30 21.03
N GLU A 846 -15.91 12.80 21.34
CA GLU A 846 -16.26 12.38 22.70
C GLU A 846 -15.58 11.06 23.07
N GLU A 847 -14.96 11.00 24.26
CA GLU A 847 -14.32 9.78 24.78
C GLU A 847 -15.32 8.93 25.58
N LYS A 848 -16.29 9.57 26.24
CA LYS A 848 -17.28 8.91 27.09
C LYS A 848 -18.41 8.28 26.27
N TRP A 849 -19.33 7.61 26.94
CA TRP A 849 -20.44 6.85 26.34
C TRP A 849 -21.46 7.72 25.58
N VAL A 850 -21.71 8.95 26.06
CA VAL A 850 -22.69 9.91 25.51
C VAL A 850 -22.13 11.32 25.72
N GLY A 851 -22.24 12.19 24.71
CA GLY A 851 -21.77 13.58 24.79
C GLY A 851 -21.18 14.14 23.49
N TRP A 852 -20.85 15.43 23.53
CA TRP A 852 -20.27 16.22 22.43
C TRP A 852 -19.10 17.11 22.92
N ARG A 853 -18.45 16.76 24.04
CA ARG A 853 -17.54 17.66 24.77
C ARG A 853 -16.30 18.09 23.97
N GLY A 854 -15.83 17.28 23.03
CA GLY A 854 -14.71 17.62 22.15
C GLY A 854 -15.07 18.43 20.90
N GLY A 855 -16.33 18.89 20.76
CA GLY A 855 -16.76 19.84 19.73
C GLY A 855 -17.40 19.23 18.48
N TRP A 856 -17.68 20.10 17.50
CA TRP A 856 -18.49 19.81 16.31
C TRP A 856 -17.71 19.64 15.00
N SER A 857 -16.38 19.83 15.00
CA SER A 857 -15.59 19.70 13.77
C SER A 857 -15.72 18.28 13.19
N MET A 858 -15.91 18.19 11.88
CA MET A 858 -15.99 16.92 11.14
C MET A 858 -14.79 16.72 10.19
N ILE A 859 -13.90 17.70 10.10
CA ILE A 859 -12.62 17.61 9.36
C ILE A 859 -11.64 16.85 10.26
N LYS A 860 -10.82 15.94 9.70
CA LYS A 860 -9.77 15.29 10.50
C LYS A 860 -8.77 16.34 11.02
N LYS A 861 -8.21 16.16 12.22
CA LYS A 861 -7.11 17.02 12.72
C LYS A 861 -5.77 16.63 12.08
N ASP A 862 -5.61 15.34 11.87
CA ASP A 862 -4.50 14.67 11.21
C ASP A 862 -5.09 13.87 10.05
N LYS A 863 -4.53 14.01 8.84
CA LYS A 863 -5.05 13.37 7.63
C LYS A 863 -4.76 11.86 7.61
N ASP A 864 -3.63 11.47 8.17
CA ASP A 864 -3.03 10.15 8.00
C ASP A 864 -3.51 9.20 9.12
N SER A 865 -3.90 9.78 10.27
CA SER A 865 -4.66 9.09 11.33
C SER A 865 -5.98 8.47 10.81
N ALA A 866 -6.19 7.19 11.14
CA ALA A 866 -7.31 6.36 10.66
C ALA A 866 -8.67 6.66 11.33
N ASP A 867 -8.67 7.30 12.51
CA ASP A 867 -9.86 7.87 13.15
C ASP A 867 -9.85 9.42 13.20
N GLY A 868 -8.72 10.04 12.82
CA GLY A 868 -8.52 11.49 12.75
C GLY A 868 -8.28 12.18 14.10
N LYS A 869 -7.98 11.42 15.17
CA LYS A 869 -7.83 11.95 16.54
C LYS A 869 -6.42 12.25 16.99
N THR A 870 -5.46 11.39 16.63
CA THR A 870 -4.11 11.40 17.19
C THR A 870 -3.07 10.99 16.14
N ALA A 871 -1.98 11.77 16.09
CA ALA A 871 -0.64 11.21 16.01
C ALA A 871 -0.31 10.55 17.37
N ASP A 872 0.35 9.39 17.37
CA ASP A 872 0.18 8.39 18.43
C ASP A 872 1.03 8.66 19.69
N LYS A 873 0.48 9.45 20.63
CA LYS A 873 1.08 9.62 21.96
C LYS A 873 0.95 8.36 22.82
N ALA A 874 2.10 7.78 23.13
CA ALA A 874 2.26 6.55 23.91
C ALA A 874 1.63 6.59 25.32
N MET A 875 1.30 5.39 25.84
CA MET A 875 0.83 5.18 27.20
C MET A 875 1.31 3.82 27.76
N HIS A 876 2.34 3.84 28.59
CA HIS A 876 2.12 3.77 30.05
C HIS A 876 3.41 4.01 30.86
N GLY A 877 3.36 5.03 31.71
CA GLY A 877 4.26 5.26 32.85
C GLY A 877 3.42 5.80 34.03
N PRO A 878 3.79 5.54 35.29
CA PRO A 878 2.86 5.68 36.42
C PRO A 878 2.78 7.09 37.04
N ASN A 879 1.55 7.53 37.32
CA ASN A 879 1.10 8.53 38.32
C ASN A 879 2.12 9.54 38.89
N VAL A 880 1.96 10.81 38.50
CA VAL A 880 2.27 12.00 39.32
C VAL A 880 0.99 12.87 39.36
N PRO A 881 0.68 13.62 40.45
CA PRO A 881 -0.61 14.28 40.61
C PRO A 881 -0.89 15.42 39.62
N ARG A 882 -2.17 15.81 39.52
CA ARG A 882 -2.59 17.09 38.96
C ARG A 882 -2.41 18.19 40.00
N ASP A 883 -1.94 19.36 39.58
CA ASP A 883 -2.24 20.62 40.24
C ASP A 883 -2.44 21.76 39.23
N GLU A 884 -3.42 22.61 39.57
CA GLU A 884 -3.76 23.98 39.12
C GLU A 884 -3.97 24.34 37.62
N GLU A 885 -4.95 25.25 37.40
CA GLU A 885 -5.37 25.78 36.10
C GLU A 885 -4.77 27.17 35.86
N VAL A 886 -4.16 27.42 34.69
CA VAL A 886 -3.85 28.79 34.24
C VAL A 886 -4.13 28.99 32.74
N GLY A 887 -5.05 29.91 32.42
CA GLY A 887 -4.91 30.83 31.28
C GLY A 887 -4.95 30.30 29.85
N VAL A 888 -6.08 29.74 29.40
CA VAL A 888 -6.38 29.71 27.94
C VAL A 888 -6.70 31.15 27.50
N GLY A 889 -5.74 31.86 26.88
CA GLY A 889 -5.96 33.27 26.52
C GLY A 889 -4.86 34.03 25.78
N ALA A 890 -3.85 33.38 25.20
CA ALA A 890 -2.76 34.07 24.50
C ALA A 890 -2.19 33.27 23.30
N ASN A 891 -2.77 33.46 22.11
CA ASN A 891 -2.03 33.34 20.85
C ASN A 891 -2.77 33.93 19.62
N GLU A 892 -4.09 34.13 19.70
CA GLU A 892 -4.91 34.67 18.59
C GLU A 892 -4.78 36.20 18.38
N LYS A 893 -3.69 36.81 18.88
CA LYS A 893 -3.35 38.24 18.69
C LYS A 893 -2.01 38.49 18.00
N VAL A 894 -1.02 37.60 18.16
CA VAL A 894 0.33 37.79 17.61
C VAL A 894 0.31 37.86 16.07
N LEU A 895 -0.60 37.11 15.45
CA LEU A 895 -0.78 37.05 13.99
C LEU A 895 -1.53 38.27 13.37
N GLN A 896 -1.86 39.31 14.16
CA GLN A 896 -2.40 40.58 13.61
C GLN A 896 -1.49 41.80 13.80
N GLU A 897 -0.49 41.74 14.69
CA GLU A 897 0.45 42.86 14.88
C GLU A 897 1.65 42.77 13.92
N VAL A 898 2.15 41.57 13.62
CA VAL A 898 3.24 41.35 12.62
C VAL A 898 2.85 41.79 11.19
N ALA A 899 1.55 41.91 10.89
CA ALA A 899 1.05 42.38 9.60
C ALA A 899 1.04 43.91 9.44
N ALA A 900 1.50 44.68 10.44
CA ALA A 900 1.41 46.14 10.47
C ALA A 900 2.77 46.88 10.49
N GLU A 901 3.91 46.18 10.62
CA GLU A 901 5.24 46.79 10.80
C GLU A 901 6.15 46.74 9.55
N GLN A 902 5.58 46.71 8.33
CA GLN A 902 6.34 46.80 7.07
C GLN A 902 5.97 47.96 6.14
N GLU A 903 5.23 48.97 6.61
CA GLU A 903 5.17 50.29 5.96
C GLU A 903 5.83 51.37 6.86
N HIS A 904 6.85 52.06 6.31
CA HIS A 904 7.78 52.99 6.98
C HIS A 904 8.71 52.34 8.02
N GLU A 905 10.04 52.30 7.85
CA GLU A 905 10.89 53.49 7.65
C GLU A 905 12.13 53.30 6.75
N SER A 906 12.60 54.42 6.21
CA SER A 906 13.94 54.71 5.67
C SER A 906 14.12 56.23 5.83
N PRO A 907 15.32 56.78 6.13
CA PRO A 907 16.27 57.11 5.05
C PRO A 907 17.75 57.30 5.54
N LEU A 908 18.50 58.19 4.85
CA LEU A 908 19.90 58.67 5.08
C LEU A 908 20.98 57.72 4.50
N ARG A 909 22.04 58.15 3.80
CA ARG A 909 22.54 59.45 3.27
C ARG A 909 23.69 59.12 2.27
N SER A 910 24.16 59.92 1.31
CA SER A 910 23.72 61.10 0.52
C SER A 910 24.82 61.33 -0.57
N GLU A 911 25.12 62.45 -1.25
CA GLU A 911 24.75 63.89 -1.22
C GLU A 911 25.14 64.56 -2.58
N ASN A 912 24.72 65.82 -2.81
CA ASN A 912 24.99 66.70 -3.98
C ASN A 912 24.26 66.40 -5.32
N GLY A 913 23.73 67.39 -6.05
CA GLY A 913 23.59 68.84 -5.73
C GLY A 913 23.28 69.71 -6.98
N SER A 914 22.74 70.93 -6.77
CA SER A 914 22.19 71.91 -7.76
C SER A 914 20.96 71.43 -8.55
N GLU A 915 19.82 72.14 -8.64
CA GLU A 915 19.51 73.55 -8.99
C GLU A 915 19.58 73.82 -10.52
N GLU A 916 18.66 74.54 -11.19
CA GLU A 916 17.50 75.33 -10.70
C GLU A 916 16.37 75.49 -11.77
N ASN A 917 15.17 75.85 -11.28
CA ASN A 917 14.10 76.69 -11.88
C ASN A 917 13.66 76.63 -13.38
N SER A 918 12.41 76.18 -13.55
CA SER A 918 11.29 76.91 -14.21
C SER A 918 11.11 76.99 -15.75
N LYS A 919 9.90 76.54 -16.15
CA LYS A 919 8.92 77.17 -17.07
C LYS A 919 9.16 77.29 -18.59
N GLU A 920 8.16 76.70 -19.27
CA GLU A 920 7.38 77.24 -20.42
C GLU A 920 7.93 77.23 -21.86
N ASP A 921 7.03 76.74 -22.73
CA ASP A 921 6.83 77.03 -24.14
C ASP A 921 7.85 76.61 -25.23
N ARG A 922 7.44 75.53 -25.92
CA ARG A 922 7.06 75.51 -27.36
C ARG A 922 8.11 75.36 -28.48
N ILE A 923 7.62 74.61 -29.48
CA ILE A 923 7.79 74.77 -30.94
C ILE A 923 8.99 74.09 -31.62
N GLU A 924 8.60 73.02 -32.34
CA GLU A 924 9.03 72.58 -33.66
C GLU A 924 10.42 71.93 -33.93
N ASP A 925 10.28 70.83 -34.69
CA ASP A 925 11.05 70.48 -35.88
C ASP A 925 12.30 69.56 -35.85
N LYS A 926 12.08 68.41 -36.50
CA LYS A 926 12.93 67.77 -37.53
C LYS A 926 14.26 67.10 -37.13
N LYS A 927 14.25 65.78 -37.40
CA LYS A 927 15.36 64.92 -37.88
C LYS A 927 16.41 64.52 -36.83
N VAL A 928 17.03 63.35 -36.94
CA VAL A 928 16.87 62.24 -37.92
C VAL A 928 16.26 61.03 -37.23
#